data_AF-A0A1I1THI5-F1
#
_entry.id   AF-A0A1I1THI5-F1
#
_cell.length_a   1.000
_cell.length_b   1.000
_cell.length_c   1.000
_cell.angle_alpha   90.00
_cell.angle_beta   90.00
_cell.angle_gamma   90.00
#
_symmetry.space_group_name_H-M   'P 1'
#
loop_
_entity.id
_entity.type
_entity.pdbx_description
1 polymer ?
#
loop_
_entity_poly.entity_id
_entity_poly.type
_entity_poly.pdbx_seq_one_letter_code
_entity_poly.pdbx_strand_id
1 'polypeptide(L)'
;MFLLTCLFGPGCEAIKPEAAPAPASAPRPAAPAPVARIVTADLWQDLIAQRPGALTLVDGRLVVELGRVQARANLDLGTGAAIRLGEEFGEERGALVFGAGGTLTLPLDGELAPKLHPDSDGQPGLAMAVTLRAMVPGQAVTALWNEQPLAHLSIGEEWERRTFSLPAALVRAGENRLRLHFSRLGRGGQPSAAIGRVEVGPRAAIVAGPATQPGGYRVHAGDGDEVSLDLAQGTSLVFYALAPRRGRLRVEGRGEVAVLVSTDAEHREGRPPALLLDGALGPAGRDLDLSGYGGQPLRIEVRTPAGGEGATLRVLQLVAGRSRPVDRRERKPRDLIVVAVEGARADDLLGVLLGGPRFPAVERLAAESLVFERAYAVSPWAVPTHAALLSSVPPPGHATVRGTFVADGQVLLPELLDRAGYYGVAVAANADFNAERGLVQGLDHVRNLTQGTGAGKDARSVVRAALEAITGRPAPRFVYADVTDPQAPYDPPREHVGGPPPPDAPLPHLTHLWLGRVRAGRVVAEPAQRDYVRRLYRGELQVVDAALADLLAALEEQGGLDEAALVLVGLHGEEFFEHGGALHGFSLHEESLRVPLVIRAPALLAPGRVTAPVDLLDLAPTLADLLGLPFPPQWQGDSLVPLIDDPQPPPRLVTAYLGDGARAAVLGDYKLIVGSGRDAQRLYDLAADPGETRDLEDDGGIALRLTRTALAWEMAAEGRWKRSRWGTGADLQPAFALDHGM
;
A
#
# COMPACT_ATOMS: atom_id res chain seq x y z
N MET A 1 -33.98 48.89 -62.19
CA MET A 1 -33.32 49.98 -62.95
C MET A 1 -32.17 50.45 -62.06
N PHE A 2 -30.89 50.10 -62.19
CA PHE A 2 -29.97 49.68 -63.26
C PHE A 2 -29.10 48.51 -62.71
N LEU A 3 -29.03 47.35 -63.36
CA LEU A 3 -28.13 46.91 -64.46
C LEU A 3 -26.85 46.20 -63.96
N LEU A 4 -26.71 44.96 -64.46
CA LEU A 4 -25.53 44.09 -64.48
C LEU A 4 -24.23 44.85 -64.76
N THR A 5 -23.09 44.36 -64.24
CA THR A 5 -22.00 43.68 -64.98
C THR A 5 -20.73 43.66 -64.13
N CYS A 6 -20.19 42.48 -63.80
CA CYS A 6 -18.75 42.16 -63.83
C CYS A 6 -18.53 40.71 -63.39
N LEU A 7 -18.56 39.83 -64.39
CA LEU A 7 -17.93 38.52 -64.40
C LEU A 7 -16.44 38.72 -64.76
N PHE A 8 -15.55 38.00 -64.04
CA PHE A 8 -14.11 37.80 -64.30
C PHE A 8 -13.13 38.97 -64.03
N GLY A 9 -12.49 38.93 -62.86
CA GLY A 9 -11.23 39.61 -62.55
C GLY A 9 -10.57 39.03 -61.28
N PRO A 10 -9.24 38.81 -61.24
CA PRO A 10 -8.57 38.22 -60.07
C PRO A 10 -8.35 39.31 -59.01
N GLY A 11 -9.21 39.35 -58.00
CA GLY A 11 -9.07 40.34 -56.92
C GLY A 11 -10.19 40.41 -55.88
N CYS A 12 -11.12 39.46 -55.82
CA CYS A 12 -12.12 39.42 -54.75
C CYS A 12 -11.59 38.61 -53.55
N GLU A 13 -11.04 39.29 -52.56
CA GLU A 13 -10.90 38.72 -51.21
C GLU A 13 -12.30 38.54 -50.59
N ALA A 14 -12.56 37.31 -50.12
CA ALA A 14 -13.79 36.99 -49.41
C ALA A 14 -13.79 37.68 -48.03
N ILE A 15 -14.72 38.62 -47.83
CA ILE A 15 -15.05 39.15 -46.51
C ILE A 15 -15.65 37.99 -45.70
N LYS A 16 -14.88 37.47 -44.72
CA LYS A 16 -15.38 36.51 -43.73
C LYS A 16 -16.43 37.21 -42.86
N PRO A 17 -17.57 36.58 -42.54
CA PRO A 17 -18.50 37.12 -41.57
C PRO A 17 -17.83 37.17 -40.20
N GLU A 18 -17.81 38.36 -39.60
CA GLU A 18 -17.33 38.62 -38.26
C GLU A 18 -18.23 37.86 -37.26
N ALA A 19 -17.65 36.87 -36.56
CA ALA A 19 -18.37 36.10 -35.55
C ALA A 19 -18.76 37.04 -34.41
N ALA A 20 -20.04 37.03 -34.02
CA ALA A 20 -20.51 37.77 -32.87
C ALA A 20 -19.69 37.39 -31.62
N PRO A 21 -19.28 38.36 -30.79
CA PRO A 21 -18.51 38.08 -29.59
C PRO A 21 -19.34 37.16 -28.68
N ALA A 22 -18.73 36.06 -28.24
CA ALA A 22 -19.30 35.20 -27.23
C ALA A 22 -19.65 36.06 -25.99
N PRO A 23 -20.82 35.86 -25.36
CA PRO A 23 -21.16 36.60 -24.16
C PRO A 23 -20.05 36.40 -23.12
N ALA A 24 -19.51 37.51 -22.62
CA ALA A 24 -18.48 37.50 -21.59
C ALA A 24 -18.99 36.66 -20.41
N SER A 25 -18.27 35.57 -20.10
CA SER A 25 -18.54 34.80 -18.89
C SER A 25 -18.46 35.74 -17.70
N ALA A 26 -19.45 35.68 -16.82
CA ALA A 26 -19.40 36.41 -15.57
C ALA A 26 -18.06 36.10 -14.87
N PRO A 27 -17.38 37.10 -14.26
CA PRO A 27 -16.13 36.86 -13.57
C PRO A 27 -16.34 35.75 -12.53
N ARG A 28 -15.65 34.63 -12.72
CA ARG A 28 -15.65 33.49 -11.78
C ARG A 28 -15.35 34.09 -10.40
N PRO A 29 -16.17 33.86 -9.36
CA PRO A 29 -15.83 34.31 -8.02
C PRO A 29 -14.43 33.80 -7.71
N ALA A 30 -13.57 34.69 -7.21
CA ALA A 30 -12.21 34.31 -6.84
C ALA A 30 -12.29 33.06 -5.96
N ALA A 31 -11.56 32.01 -6.35
CA ALA A 31 -11.47 30.81 -5.53
C ALA A 31 -11.22 31.28 -4.09
N PRO A 32 -12.01 30.83 -3.09
CA PRO A 32 -11.65 31.14 -1.71
C PRO A 32 -10.17 30.74 -1.55
N ALA A 33 -9.34 31.45 -0.76
CA ALA A 33 -7.86 31.27 -0.64
C ALA A 33 -7.33 29.81 -0.37
N PRO A 34 -6.28 29.46 0.36
CA PRO A 34 -6.43 28.29 1.26
C PRO A 34 -6.20 28.68 2.72
N VAL A 35 -7.11 28.22 3.61
CA VAL A 35 -7.02 28.10 5.09
C VAL A 35 -6.43 29.23 5.98
N ALA A 36 -7.07 29.46 7.13
CA ALA A 36 -6.67 30.45 8.15
C ALA A 36 -5.90 29.92 9.40
N ARG A 37 -5.43 28.67 9.44
CA ARG A 37 -4.50 28.22 10.51
C ARG A 37 -3.60 27.07 10.05
N ILE A 38 -2.30 27.31 10.07
CA ILE A 38 -1.27 26.28 9.96
C ILE A 38 -1.06 25.71 11.36
N VAL A 39 -1.35 24.43 11.58
CA VAL A 39 -0.80 23.71 12.73
C VAL A 39 0.47 23.03 12.24
N THR A 40 1.60 23.38 12.85
CA THR A 40 2.85 22.65 12.65
C THR A 40 2.82 21.41 13.51
N ALA A 41 2.59 20.25 12.90
CA ALA A 41 2.86 18.98 13.57
C ALA A 41 4.34 18.68 13.35
N ASP A 42 5.14 18.71 14.41
CA ASP A 42 6.55 18.36 14.30
C ASP A 42 6.74 16.84 14.31
N LEU A 43 5.85 16.08 14.96
CA LEU A 43 5.91 14.61 14.96
C LEU A 43 5.57 14.05 13.58
N TRP A 44 6.52 13.31 13.02
CA TRP A 44 6.36 12.57 11.78
C TRP A 44 6.16 11.08 12.05
N GLN A 45 6.97 10.48 12.92
CA GLN A 45 6.81 9.08 13.37
C GLN A 45 7.44 8.87 14.75
N ASP A 46 6.78 8.09 15.61
CA ASP A 46 7.30 7.67 16.91
C ASP A 46 7.95 6.28 16.82
N LEU A 47 9.27 6.20 17.01
CA LEU A 47 10.01 4.94 16.95
C LEU A 47 9.80 4.06 18.19
N ILE A 48 9.44 4.61 19.35
CA ILE A 48 9.04 3.78 20.51
C ILE A 48 7.75 3.02 20.18
N ALA A 49 6.83 3.64 19.44
CA ALA A 49 5.64 2.97 18.92
C ALA A 49 5.98 1.93 17.85
N GLN A 50 7.03 2.15 17.05
CA GLN A 50 7.53 1.18 16.06
C GLN A 50 8.36 0.02 16.66
N ARG A 51 8.56 -0.03 17.99
CA ARG A 51 9.35 -1.11 18.65
C ARG A 51 8.94 -2.55 18.30
N PRO A 52 7.67 -2.89 17.95
CA PRO A 52 7.36 -4.25 17.52
C PRO A 52 8.19 -4.71 16.31
N GLY A 53 8.57 -3.78 15.43
CA GLY A 53 9.44 -4.06 14.28
C GLY A 53 10.94 -3.92 14.55
N ALA A 54 11.34 -3.46 15.74
CA ALA A 54 12.74 -3.23 16.07
C ALA A 54 13.48 -4.54 16.35
N LEU A 55 14.76 -4.57 15.99
CA LEU A 55 15.65 -5.67 16.37
C LEU A 55 16.41 -5.35 17.63
N THR A 56 16.70 -6.39 18.40
CA THR A 56 17.52 -6.29 19.59
C THR A 56 18.87 -6.94 19.35
N LEU A 57 19.94 -6.18 19.58
CA LEU A 57 21.28 -6.75 19.71
C LEU A 57 21.67 -6.71 21.19
N VAL A 58 22.22 -7.82 21.69
CA VAL A 58 22.70 -7.94 23.07
C VAL A 58 24.09 -8.52 23.04
N ASP A 59 25.05 -7.83 23.66
CA ASP A 59 26.44 -8.27 23.74
C ASP A 59 27.02 -8.59 22.34
N GLY A 60 26.71 -7.77 21.34
CA GLY A 60 27.17 -7.95 19.95
C GLY A 60 26.47 -9.07 19.17
N ARG A 61 25.30 -9.55 19.61
CA ARG A 61 24.53 -10.63 18.96
C ARG A 61 23.14 -10.16 18.61
N LEU A 62 22.66 -10.43 17.40
CA LEU A 62 21.24 -10.37 17.07
C LEU A 62 20.50 -11.43 17.88
N VAL A 63 19.43 -11.04 18.57
CA VAL A 63 18.61 -11.92 19.40
C VAL A 63 17.16 -11.90 18.94
N VAL A 64 16.66 -13.04 18.47
CA VAL A 64 15.25 -13.22 18.10
C VAL A 64 14.61 -14.22 19.07
N GLU A 65 13.71 -13.74 19.92
CA GLU A 65 12.98 -14.57 20.90
C GLU A 65 11.62 -14.95 20.34
N LEU A 66 11.44 -16.22 19.99
CA LEU A 66 10.22 -16.71 19.34
C LEU A 66 9.06 -16.90 20.33
N GLY A 67 9.35 -16.83 21.63
CA GLY A 67 8.37 -16.68 22.70
C GLY A 67 7.76 -15.28 22.80
N ARG A 68 8.22 -14.32 21.99
CA ARG A 68 7.69 -12.96 21.91
C ARG A 68 6.95 -12.77 20.59
N VAL A 69 5.82 -12.05 20.63
CA VAL A 69 5.01 -11.77 19.44
C VAL A 69 5.78 -10.89 18.44
N GLN A 70 6.70 -10.04 18.94
CA GLN A 70 7.62 -9.21 18.16
C GLN A 70 8.44 -10.01 17.13
N ALA A 71 8.75 -11.29 17.40
CA ALA A 71 9.46 -12.15 16.46
C ALA A 71 8.72 -12.35 15.11
N ARG A 72 7.46 -11.93 15.01
CA ARG A 72 6.72 -11.86 13.76
C ARG A 72 7.43 -11.01 12.71
N ALA A 73 8.14 -9.96 13.11
CA ALA A 73 8.93 -9.12 12.20
C ALA A 73 10.04 -9.92 11.47
N ASN A 74 10.43 -11.08 12.01
CA ASN A 74 11.43 -11.99 11.44
C ASN A 74 10.79 -13.18 10.70
N LEU A 75 9.48 -13.32 10.64
CA LEU A 75 8.86 -14.41 9.88
C LEU A 75 8.84 -14.10 8.39
N ASP A 76 9.14 -15.11 7.59
CA ASP A 76 8.84 -15.08 6.16
C ASP A 76 7.31 -15.13 5.95
N LEU A 77 6.79 -14.27 5.06
CA LEU A 77 5.35 -14.17 4.81
C LEU A 77 4.88 -15.07 3.65
N GLY A 78 5.80 -15.61 2.83
CA GLY A 78 5.46 -16.44 1.67
C GLY A 78 5.15 -17.90 2.03
N THR A 79 5.68 -18.39 3.14
CA THR A 79 5.30 -19.70 3.69
C THR A 79 4.09 -19.54 4.60
N GLY A 80 2.91 -19.98 4.16
CA GLY A 80 1.69 -19.97 4.98
C GLY A 80 1.99 -20.43 6.42
N ALA A 81 1.60 -19.61 7.40
CA ALA A 81 2.22 -19.58 8.74
C ALA A 81 2.20 -20.95 9.44
N ALA A 82 3.30 -21.69 9.27
CA ALA A 82 3.63 -22.89 10.02
C ALA A 82 4.08 -22.56 11.45
N ILE A 83 4.37 -21.30 11.77
CA ILE A 83 4.93 -20.90 13.06
C ILE A 83 3.87 -20.14 13.87
N ARG A 84 3.55 -20.63 15.07
CA ARG A 84 2.71 -19.95 16.05
C ARG A 84 3.58 -19.45 17.20
N LEU A 85 3.70 -18.13 17.32
CA LEU A 85 4.56 -17.43 18.29
C LEU A 85 3.91 -17.29 19.66
N GLY A 86 4.71 -17.03 20.70
CA GLY A 86 4.21 -16.62 22.01
C GLY A 86 3.65 -17.75 22.88
N GLU A 87 4.09 -18.98 22.63
CA GLU A 87 3.63 -20.18 23.33
C GLU A 87 4.46 -20.44 24.60
N GLU A 88 3.80 -20.94 25.64
CA GLU A 88 4.41 -21.23 26.94
C GLU A 88 4.71 -22.72 27.09
N PHE A 89 5.88 -23.04 27.63
CA PHE A 89 6.39 -24.40 27.87
C PHE A 89 6.92 -24.50 29.30
N GLY A 90 6.04 -24.31 30.29
CA GLY A 90 6.45 -24.20 31.69
C GLY A 90 7.12 -22.86 31.95
N GLU A 91 8.39 -22.87 32.38
CA GLU A 91 9.18 -21.65 32.60
C GLU A 91 9.76 -21.07 31.29
N GLU A 92 9.75 -21.85 30.21
CA GLU A 92 10.28 -21.46 28.90
C GLU A 92 9.19 -20.92 27.98
N ARG A 93 9.58 -20.06 27.03
CA ARG A 93 8.68 -19.55 25.98
C ARG A 93 9.28 -19.77 24.60
N GLY A 94 8.42 -20.00 23.61
CA GLY A 94 8.85 -20.24 22.24
C GLY A 94 7.72 -20.15 21.23
N ALA A 95 8.01 -20.62 20.03
CA ALA A 95 7.04 -20.80 18.97
C ALA A 95 6.89 -22.26 18.60
N LEU A 96 5.66 -22.67 18.30
CA LEU A 96 5.34 -23.97 17.76
C LEU A 96 5.48 -23.97 16.25
N VAL A 97 6.11 -25.01 15.71
CA VAL A 97 6.23 -25.24 14.27
C VAL A 97 5.29 -26.37 13.87
N PHE A 98 4.34 -26.08 13.00
CA PHE A 98 3.40 -27.01 12.39
C PHE A 98 3.89 -27.41 11.00
N GLY A 99 3.73 -28.68 10.63
CA GLY A 99 4.18 -29.16 9.34
C GLY A 99 5.71 -29.30 9.25
N ALA A 100 6.26 -29.17 8.04
CA ALA A 100 7.62 -29.58 7.72
C ALA A 100 8.69 -28.55 8.09
N GLY A 101 8.33 -27.34 8.50
CA GLY A 101 9.33 -26.31 8.77
C GLY A 101 8.81 -24.88 8.77
N GLY A 102 9.72 -23.94 8.93
CA GLY A 102 9.46 -22.51 8.77
C GLY A 102 10.74 -21.72 8.49
N THR A 103 10.56 -20.49 8.02
CA THR A 103 11.64 -19.61 7.58
C THR A 103 11.66 -18.34 8.44
N LEU A 104 12.84 -18.03 8.96
CA LEU A 104 13.16 -16.80 9.65
C LEU A 104 14.07 -15.93 8.78
N THR A 105 13.94 -14.63 8.96
CA THR A 105 14.65 -13.59 8.23
C THR A 105 15.46 -12.76 9.21
N LEU A 106 16.78 -12.74 9.01
CA LEU A 106 17.78 -12.32 9.98
C LEU A 106 18.74 -11.34 9.29
N PRO A 107 18.61 -10.03 9.52
CA PRO A 107 19.49 -9.06 8.91
C PRO A 107 20.82 -9.03 9.66
N LEU A 108 21.92 -9.13 8.90
CA LEU A 108 23.29 -9.05 9.38
C LEU A 108 23.91 -7.76 8.88
N ASP A 109 23.74 -6.72 9.68
CA ASP A 109 24.11 -5.34 9.36
C ASP A 109 24.73 -4.62 10.57
N GLY A 110 25.14 -3.37 10.37
CA GLY A 110 25.79 -2.61 11.43
C GLY A 110 27.06 -3.31 11.90
N GLU A 111 27.16 -3.56 13.20
CA GLU A 111 28.27 -4.32 13.79
C GLU A 111 28.30 -5.80 13.39
N LEU A 112 27.19 -6.36 12.90
CA LEU A 112 27.08 -7.75 12.42
C LEU A 112 27.35 -7.88 10.91
N ALA A 113 27.68 -6.78 10.22
CA ALA A 113 28.00 -6.83 8.80
C ALA A 113 29.12 -7.85 8.55
N PRO A 114 28.95 -8.83 7.64
CA PRO A 114 29.92 -9.94 7.47
C PRO A 114 31.34 -9.49 7.15
N LYS A 115 31.51 -8.34 6.49
CA LYS A 115 32.83 -7.75 6.20
C LYS A 115 33.65 -7.42 7.45
N LEU A 116 33.00 -7.21 8.60
CA LEU A 116 33.64 -6.94 9.89
C LEU A 116 34.05 -8.21 10.62
N HIS A 117 33.60 -9.38 10.15
CA HIS A 117 33.82 -10.68 10.78
C HIS A 117 34.34 -11.69 9.75
N PRO A 118 35.52 -11.46 9.14
CA PRO A 118 36.10 -12.39 8.18
C PRO A 118 36.45 -13.73 8.85
N ASP A 119 36.50 -14.79 8.05
CA ASP A 119 37.00 -16.09 8.50
C ASP A 119 38.48 -15.96 8.92
N SER A 120 38.85 -16.61 10.03
CA SER A 120 40.21 -16.62 10.58
C SER A 120 40.63 -18.04 10.91
N ASP A 121 41.84 -18.44 10.54
CA ASP A 121 42.42 -19.77 10.82
C ASP A 121 41.50 -20.94 10.38
N GLY A 122 40.83 -20.78 9.24
CA GLY A 122 39.88 -21.76 8.70
C GLY A 122 38.58 -21.89 9.52
N GLN A 123 38.32 -20.98 10.45
CA GLN A 123 37.09 -20.91 11.24
C GLN A 123 36.25 -19.70 10.81
N PRO A 124 34.93 -19.86 10.65
CA PRO A 124 34.09 -18.72 10.31
C PRO A 124 34.04 -17.64 11.38
N GLY A 125 34.02 -16.37 10.96
CA GLY A 125 33.97 -15.22 11.86
C GLY A 125 32.62 -15.09 12.59
N LEU A 126 31.53 -15.50 11.93
CA LEU A 126 30.17 -15.52 12.46
C LEU A 126 29.69 -16.93 12.78
N ALA A 127 28.77 -17.02 13.73
CA ALA A 127 28.06 -18.24 14.06
C ALA A 127 26.60 -17.92 14.45
N MET A 128 25.80 -18.97 14.53
CA MET A 128 24.42 -18.92 14.99
C MET A 128 24.20 -19.95 16.11
N ALA A 129 23.30 -19.64 17.03
CA ALA A 129 22.70 -20.63 17.91
C ALA A 129 21.18 -20.66 17.72
N VAL A 130 20.61 -21.86 17.77
CA VAL A 130 19.17 -22.07 17.79
C VAL A 130 18.83 -22.90 19.01
N THR A 131 17.93 -22.41 19.85
CA THR A 131 17.35 -23.18 20.96
C THR A 131 16.04 -23.79 20.50
N LEU A 132 15.96 -25.12 20.49
CA LEU A 132 14.80 -25.86 19.99
C LEU A 132 14.58 -27.17 20.74
N ARG A 133 13.37 -27.72 20.63
CA ARG A 133 13.01 -29.06 21.12
C ARG A 133 12.10 -29.79 20.14
N ALA A 134 12.15 -31.11 20.16
CA ALA A 134 11.25 -31.97 19.42
C ALA A 134 9.87 -31.99 20.07
N MET A 135 8.82 -31.97 19.24
CA MET A 135 7.43 -32.26 19.66
C MET A 135 6.98 -33.66 19.18
N VAL A 136 7.86 -34.36 18.47
CA VAL A 136 7.66 -35.71 17.95
C VAL A 136 8.91 -36.53 18.27
N PRO A 137 8.79 -37.74 18.86
CA PRO A 137 9.96 -38.56 19.18
C PRO A 137 10.82 -38.90 17.96
N GLY A 138 12.14 -38.94 18.15
CA GLY A 138 13.13 -39.27 17.12
C GLY A 138 13.20 -38.27 15.96
N GLN A 139 12.93 -37.00 16.25
CA GLN A 139 12.94 -35.91 15.27
C GLN A 139 14.36 -35.57 14.81
N ALA A 140 14.46 -35.10 13.56
CA ALA A 140 15.65 -34.47 13.02
C ALA A 140 15.29 -33.15 12.33
N VAL A 141 16.22 -32.20 12.36
CA VAL A 141 16.12 -30.89 11.73
C VAL A 141 17.25 -30.72 10.72
N THR A 142 16.90 -30.24 9.52
CA THR A 142 17.85 -29.70 8.54
C THR A 142 17.78 -28.18 8.64
N ALA A 143 18.90 -27.55 8.96
CA ALA A 143 19.03 -26.10 8.91
C ALA A 143 19.63 -25.71 7.56
N LEU A 144 18.95 -24.80 6.85
CA LEU A 144 19.45 -24.18 5.63
C LEU A 144 19.64 -22.68 5.88
N TRP A 145 20.72 -22.13 5.36
CA TRP A 145 21.03 -20.71 5.39
C TRP A 145 21.14 -20.19 3.97
N ASN A 146 20.30 -19.22 3.62
CA ASN A 146 20.15 -18.72 2.25
C ASN A 146 19.99 -19.88 1.25
N GLU A 147 19.08 -20.81 1.58
CA GLU A 147 18.78 -22.05 0.82
C GLU A 147 19.94 -23.06 0.68
N GLN A 148 21.08 -22.82 1.32
CA GLN A 148 22.20 -23.76 1.35
C GLN A 148 22.19 -24.59 2.65
N PRO A 149 22.30 -25.93 2.60
CA PRO A 149 22.33 -26.75 3.82
C PRO A 149 23.52 -26.42 4.72
N LEU A 150 23.25 -26.08 5.98
CA LEU A 150 24.27 -25.91 7.02
C LEU A 150 24.52 -27.20 7.78
N ALA A 151 23.46 -27.88 8.21
CA ALA A 151 23.57 -29.06 9.05
C ALA A 151 22.27 -29.89 9.03
N HIS A 152 22.41 -31.18 9.31
CA HIS A 152 21.31 -32.10 9.60
C HIS A 152 21.58 -32.78 10.94
N LEU A 153 20.69 -32.62 11.92
CA LEU A 153 20.92 -33.04 13.30
C LEU A 153 19.66 -33.70 13.88
N SER A 154 19.85 -34.72 14.71
CA SER A 154 18.80 -35.24 15.59
C SER A 154 18.60 -34.32 16.79
N ILE A 155 17.36 -34.16 17.24
CA ILE A 155 16.99 -33.28 18.36
C ILE A 155 16.15 -34.06 19.37
N GLY A 156 16.40 -33.82 20.66
CA GLY A 156 15.67 -34.43 21.76
C GLY A 156 14.36 -33.72 22.09
N GLU A 157 13.61 -34.29 23.03
CA GLU A 157 12.35 -33.72 23.53
C GLU A 157 12.58 -32.61 24.55
N GLU A 158 13.78 -32.49 25.12
CA GLU A 158 14.19 -31.37 25.98
C GLU A 158 14.67 -30.17 25.16
N TRP A 159 14.71 -29.00 25.79
CA TRP A 159 15.28 -27.80 25.18
C TRP A 159 16.78 -27.95 24.98
N GLU A 160 17.23 -27.81 23.74
CA GLU A 160 18.64 -27.92 23.36
C GLU A 160 19.08 -26.68 22.60
N ARG A 161 20.23 -26.12 22.99
CA ARG A 161 20.91 -25.07 22.24
C ARG A 161 21.90 -25.69 21.26
N ARG A 162 21.63 -25.57 19.95
CA ARG A 162 22.50 -26.06 18.88
C ARG A 162 23.23 -24.89 18.22
N THR A 163 24.55 -25.00 18.11
CA THR A 163 25.41 -23.96 17.50
C THR A 163 25.88 -24.37 16.11
N PHE A 164 25.88 -23.42 15.18
CA PHE A 164 26.23 -23.59 13.78
C PHE A 164 27.25 -22.52 13.40
N SER A 165 28.34 -22.91 12.74
CA SER A 165 29.24 -21.90 12.14
C SER A 165 28.59 -21.36 10.86
N LEU A 166 28.78 -20.08 10.56
CA LEU A 166 28.24 -19.44 9.37
C LEU A 166 29.40 -19.06 8.43
N PRO A 167 29.76 -19.90 7.44
CA PRO A 167 30.86 -19.62 6.53
C PRO A 167 30.65 -18.30 5.79
N ALA A 168 31.68 -17.46 5.66
CA ALA A 168 31.56 -16.16 4.99
C ALA A 168 30.98 -16.27 3.56
N ALA A 169 31.23 -17.37 2.86
CA ALA A 169 30.68 -17.63 1.52
C ALA A 169 29.16 -17.82 1.47
N LEU A 170 28.50 -18.14 2.60
CA LEU A 170 27.06 -18.34 2.69
C LEU A 170 26.32 -17.13 3.26
N VAL A 171 27.06 -16.14 3.79
CA VAL A 171 26.50 -15.00 4.50
C VAL A 171 26.60 -13.75 3.64
N ARG A 172 25.51 -12.99 3.56
CA ARG A 172 25.48 -11.68 2.88
C ARG A 172 25.21 -10.55 3.87
N ALA A 173 25.62 -9.34 3.52
CA ALA A 173 25.20 -8.15 4.27
C ALA A 173 23.68 -7.97 4.14
N GLY A 174 23.04 -7.53 5.22
CA GLY A 174 21.60 -7.36 5.27
C GLY A 174 20.83 -8.66 5.42
N GLU A 175 19.70 -8.79 4.73
CA GLU A 175 18.70 -9.84 4.96
C GLU A 175 19.20 -11.25 4.59
N ASN A 176 19.32 -12.14 5.58
CA ASN A 176 19.61 -13.57 5.40
C ASN A 176 18.41 -14.43 5.82
N ARG A 177 18.27 -15.62 5.23
CA ARG A 177 17.16 -16.56 5.50
C ARG A 177 17.66 -17.80 6.24
N LEU A 178 17.08 -18.09 7.39
CA LEU A 178 17.23 -19.35 8.10
C LEU A 178 15.97 -20.19 7.89
N ARG A 179 16.09 -21.30 7.17
CA ARG A 179 15.02 -22.27 6.98
C ARG A 179 15.30 -23.51 7.83
N LEU A 180 14.33 -23.89 8.66
CA LEU A 180 14.42 -25.09 9.49
C LEU A 180 13.41 -26.11 8.97
N HIS A 181 13.89 -27.26 8.52
CA HIS A 181 13.06 -28.35 8.01
C HIS A 181 13.08 -29.55 8.95
N PHE A 182 11.92 -29.93 9.48
CA PHE A 182 11.74 -31.04 10.41
C PHE A 182 11.30 -32.30 9.66
N SER A 183 12.02 -33.41 9.86
CA SER A 183 11.86 -34.65 9.10
C SER A 183 10.54 -35.40 9.37
N ARG A 184 9.97 -35.25 10.57
CA ARG A 184 8.74 -35.92 11.00
C ARG A 184 7.65 -34.90 11.27
N LEU A 185 6.49 -35.12 10.68
CA LEU A 185 5.32 -34.27 10.88
C LEU A 185 4.52 -34.76 12.09
N GLY A 186 4.01 -33.83 12.90
CA GLY A 186 3.02 -34.17 13.92
C GLY A 186 1.72 -34.71 13.30
N ARG A 187 1.13 -35.73 13.95
CA ARG A 187 -0.16 -36.31 13.51
C ARG A 187 -1.33 -35.45 14.02
N GLY A 188 -2.42 -35.36 13.26
CA GLY A 188 -3.65 -34.72 13.72
C GLY A 188 -3.51 -33.23 14.05
N GLY A 189 -2.64 -32.51 13.35
CA GLY A 189 -2.40 -31.08 13.59
C GLY A 189 -1.47 -30.78 14.77
N GLN A 190 -0.83 -31.79 15.37
CA GLN A 190 0.20 -31.59 16.38
C GLN A 190 1.44 -30.90 15.78
N PRO A 191 2.16 -30.08 16.56
CA PRO A 191 3.40 -29.45 16.13
C PRO A 191 4.52 -30.48 15.92
N SER A 192 5.46 -30.16 15.04
CA SER A 192 6.63 -30.99 14.73
C SER A 192 7.82 -30.68 15.66
N ALA A 193 7.93 -29.42 16.08
CA ALA A 193 8.98 -28.90 16.94
C ALA A 193 8.54 -27.60 17.63
N ALA A 194 9.31 -27.18 18.63
CA ALA A 194 9.23 -25.83 19.19
C ALA A 194 10.61 -25.14 19.10
N ILE A 195 10.61 -23.84 18.84
CA ILE A 195 11.81 -23.01 18.74
C ILE A 195 11.69 -21.90 19.78
N GLY A 196 12.67 -21.78 20.68
CA GLY A 196 12.67 -20.77 21.73
C GLY A 196 13.31 -19.47 21.26
N ARG A 197 14.52 -19.58 20.73
CA ARG A 197 15.37 -18.42 20.41
C ARG A 197 16.35 -18.72 19.28
N VAL A 198 16.65 -17.69 18.48
CA VAL A 198 17.76 -17.66 17.53
C VAL A 198 18.72 -16.53 17.90
N GLU A 199 20.01 -16.82 17.89
CA GLU A 199 21.10 -15.87 18.13
C GLU A 199 22.06 -15.89 16.96
N VAL A 200 22.48 -14.73 16.44
CA VAL A 200 23.53 -14.63 15.42
C VAL A 200 24.55 -13.59 15.86
N GLY A 201 25.84 -13.89 15.76
CA GLY A 201 26.90 -12.97 16.16
C GLY A 201 28.30 -13.51 15.96
N PRO A 202 29.33 -12.83 16.50
CA PRO A 202 30.71 -13.29 16.45
C PRO A 202 30.83 -14.71 16.99
N ARG A 203 31.60 -15.57 16.31
CA ARG A 203 31.72 -16.99 16.68
C ARG A 203 32.13 -17.19 18.14
N ALA A 204 33.11 -16.41 18.62
CA ALA A 204 33.55 -16.47 20.01
C ALA A 204 32.41 -16.20 21.00
N ALA A 205 31.55 -15.24 20.67
CA ALA A 205 30.40 -14.85 21.48
C ALA A 205 29.35 -15.98 21.51
N ILE A 206 29.04 -16.60 20.37
CA ILE A 206 28.06 -17.70 20.30
C ILE A 206 28.55 -18.95 21.03
N VAL A 207 29.84 -19.29 20.90
CA VAL A 207 30.46 -20.44 21.57
C VAL A 207 30.53 -20.25 23.09
N ALA A 208 30.75 -19.01 23.56
CA ALA A 208 30.82 -18.70 24.99
C ALA A 208 29.53 -19.00 25.76
N GLY A 209 28.37 -18.96 25.09
CA GLY A 209 27.07 -19.23 25.71
C GLY A 209 25.94 -18.36 25.15
N PRO A 210 24.72 -18.47 25.73
CA PRO A 210 23.60 -17.60 25.39
C PRO A 210 23.86 -16.15 25.86
N ALA A 211 23.26 -15.16 25.20
CA ALA A 211 23.40 -13.76 25.65
C ALA A 211 22.87 -13.57 27.08
N THR A 212 23.52 -12.67 27.81
CA THR A 212 23.37 -12.53 29.27
C THR A 212 22.03 -11.94 29.70
N GLN A 213 21.39 -11.15 28.83
CA GLN A 213 20.13 -10.45 29.12
C GLN A 213 19.12 -10.63 27.98
N PRO A 214 18.36 -11.74 28.00
CA PRO A 214 17.33 -12.03 26.99
C PRO A 214 16.34 -10.87 26.86
N GLY A 215 16.17 -10.36 25.64
CA GLY A 215 15.30 -9.22 25.31
C GLY A 215 15.93 -7.82 25.42
N GLY A 216 17.02 -7.63 26.15
CA GLY A 216 17.82 -6.40 26.16
C GLY A 216 17.18 -5.11 26.71
N TYR A 217 15.85 -5.01 26.76
CA TYR A 217 15.13 -3.82 27.23
C TYR A 217 13.84 -4.17 27.99
N ARG A 218 13.34 -3.22 28.80
CA ARG A 218 12.03 -3.26 29.47
C ARG A 218 11.15 -2.10 29.01
N VAL A 219 9.85 -2.34 28.97
CA VAL A 219 8.84 -1.34 28.61
C VAL A 219 8.14 -0.87 29.87
N HIS A 220 8.03 0.45 30.04
CA HIS A 220 7.27 1.08 31.11
C HIS A 220 6.11 1.86 30.49
N ALA A 221 4.89 1.40 30.75
CA ALA A 221 3.66 2.12 30.40
C ALA A 221 3.34 3.14 31.50
N GLY A 222 3.14 4.40 31.09
CA GLY A 222 2.65 5.48 31.95
C GLY A 222 1.13 5.58 31.94
N ASP A 223 0.61 6.76 32.30
CA ASP A 223 -0.81 7.05 32.18
C ASP A 223 -1.20 7.22 30.70
N GLY A 224 -2.30 6.57 30.29
CA GLY A 224 -2.74 6.59 28.89
C GLY A 224 -1.83 5.79 27.97
N ASP A 225 -1.37 6.40 26.88
CA ASP A 225 -0.52 5.79 25.84
C ASP A 225 0.97 6.17 25.97
N GLU A 226 1.39 6.76 27.09
CA GLU A 226 2.80 7.09 27.32
C GLU A 226 3.65 5.81 27.51
N VAL A 227 4.76 5.73 26.78
CA VAL A 227 5.68 4.58 26.84
C VAL A 227 7.12 5.06 26.96
N SER A 228 7.88 4.45 27.86
CA SER A 228 9.34 4.59 27.95
C SER A 228 10.04 3.23 27.92
N LEU A 229 11.30 3.23 27.45
CA LEU A 229 12.11 2.03 27.27
C LEU A 229 13.35 2.09 28.15
N ASP A 230 13.55 1.10 29.01
CA ASP A 230 14.79 0.93 29.77
C ASP A 230 15.66 -0.09 29.04
N LEU A 231 16.71 0.38 28.38
CA LEU A 231 17.72 -0.43 27.70
C LEU A 231 18.78 -0.84 28.72
N ALA A 232 19.05 -2.13 28.81
CA ALA A 232 20.18 -2.64 29.57
C ALA A 232 21.52 -2.20 28.95
N GLN A 233 22.61 -2.30 29.71
CA GLN A 233 23.97 -2.11 29.19
C GLN A 233 24.29 -3.10 28.07
N GLY A 234 25.07 -2.69 27.06
CA GLY A 234 25.44 -3.54 25.93
C GLY A 234 24.27 -3.98 25.03
N THR A 235 23.16 -3.24 25.06
CA THR A 235 21.98 -3.48 24.23
C THR A 235 21.88 -2.43 23.13
N SER A 236 21.57 -2.87 21.91
CA SER A 236 21.10 -2.00 20.83
C SER A 236 19.65 -2.29 20.45
N LEU A 237 18.88 -1.23 20.21
CA LEU A 237 17.62 -1.29 19.47
C LEU A 237 17.84 -0.74 18.07
N VAL A 238 17.47 -1.53 17.06
CA VAL A 238 17.64 -1.18 15.65
C VAL A 238 16.27 -1.06 14.98
N PHE A 239 15.96 0.14 14.52
CA PHE A 239 14.75 0.49 13.81
C PHE A 239 15.05 0.62 12.32
N TYR A 240 14.09 0.17 11.50
CA TYR A 240 14.08 0.42 10.06
C TYR A 240 12.91 1.36 9.80
N ALA A 241 13.16 2.50 9.15
CA ALA A 241 12.16 3.55 8.95
C ALA A 241 12.42 4.28 7.63
N LEU A 242 11.39 4.92 7.06
CA LEU A 242 11.60 5.94 6.04
C LEU A 242 11.96 7.25 6.74
N ALA A 243 12.90 8.02 6.20
CA ALA A 243 13.21 9.32 6.79
C ALA A 243 12.45 10.45 6.08
N PRO A 244 11.88 11.43 6.81
CA PRO A 244 11.35 12.62 6.16
C PRO A 244 12.49 13.47 5.58
N ARG A 245 12.25 14.14 4.45
CA ARG A 245 13.23 15.13 3.93
C ARG A 245 13.36 16.28 4.91
N ARG A 246 14.59 16.72 5.19
CA ARG A 246 14.89 17.74 6.22
C ARG A 246 14.40 17.35 7.63
N GLY A 247 14.32 16.04 7.89
CA GLY A 247 13.95 15.51 9.19
C GLY A 247 15.02 15.67 10.25
N ARG A 248 14.63 15.52 11.51
CA ARG A 248 15.51 15.32 12.66
C ARG A 248 15.06 14.10 13.45
N LEU A 249 15.97 13.50 14.21
CA LEU A 249 15.64 12.50 15.22
C LEU A 249 15.76 13.16 16.60
N ARG A 250 14.64 13.27 17.30
CA ARG A 250 14.58 13.73 18.68
C ARG A 250 14.74 12.55 19.63
N VAL A 251 15.72 12.64 20.52
CA VAL A 251 16.01 11.62 21.54
C VAL A 251 16.00 12.27 22.92
N GLU A 252 15.12 11.83 23.80
CA GLU A 252 15.04 12.30 25.19
C GLU A 252 15.05 11.13 26.16
N GLY A 253 15.73 11.29 27.29
CA GLY A 253 15.95 10.18 28.21
C GLY A 253 17.00 10.45 29.29
N ARG A 254 17.55 9.37 29.83
CA ARG A 254 18.64 9.35 30.81
C ARG A 254 19.64 8.25 30.48
N GLY A 255 20.87 8.38 30.97
CA GLY A 255 21.96 7.45 30.70
C GLY A 255 22.76 7.82 29.45
N GLU A 256 23.74 6.99 29.12
CA GLU A 256 24.61 7.17 27.97
C GLU A 256 24.12 6.33 26.79
N VAL A 257 24.02 6.96 25.62
CA VAL A 257 23.65 6.28 24.39
C VAL A 257 24.56 6.72 23.25
N ALA A 258 24.73 5.82 22.29
CA ALA A 258 25.17 6.18 20.96
C ALA A 258 24.03 5.96 19.97
N VAL A 259 23.91 6.88 19.01
CA VAL A 259 22.91 6.80 17.93
C VAL A 259 23.64 6.72 16.62
N LEU A 260 23.32 5.69 15.84
CA LEU A 260 23.94 5.42 14.56
C LEU A 260 22.90 5.33 13.45
N VAL A 261 23.30 5.71 12.24
CA VAL A 261 22.43 5.68 11.07
C VAL A 261 23.15 5.10 9.86
N SER A 262 22.44 4.35 9.04
CA SER A 262 22.91 3.97 7.70
C SER A 262 21.79 3.97 6.69
N THR A 263 22.14 4.34 5.47
CA THR A 263 21.28 4.22 4.28
C THR A 263 21.15 2.78 3.82
N ASP A 264 20.16 2.52 2.99
CA ASP A 264 19.95 1.21 2.37
C ASP A 264 21.14 0.78 1.48
N ALA A 265 21.75 1.73 0.77
CA ALA A 265 22.95 1.47 -0.02
C ALA A 265 24.16 1.07 0.85
N GLU A 266 24.42 1.81 1.93
CA GLU A 266 25.49 1.49 2.88
C GLU A 266 25.27 0.13 3.55
N HIS A 267 24.03 -0.16 3.91
CA HIS A 267 23.62 -1.45 4.48
C HIS A 267 23.90 -2.61 3.51
N ARG A 268 23.51 -2.51 2.23
CA ARG A 268 23.82 -3.54 1.22
C ARG A 268 25.31 -3.72 1.00
N GLU A 269 26.07 -2.64 1.08
CA GLU A 269 27.53 -2.70 0.96
C GLU A 269 28.22 -3.22 2.24
N GLY A 270 27.49 -3.42 3.34
CA GLY A 270 28.05 -3.81 4.63
C GLY A 270 29.00 -2.75 5.21
N ARG A 271 28.75 -1.46 4.90
CA ARG A 271 29.51 -0.35 5.49
C ARG A 271 29.09 -0.13 6.94
N PRO A 272 30.02 0.28 7.82
CA PRO A 272 29.66 0.63 9.19
C PRO A 272 28.74 1.86 9.21
N PRO A 273 27.76 1.92 10.13
CA PRO A 273 26.83 3.03 10.22
C PRO A 273 27.52 4.29 10.78
N ALA A 274 27.05 5.46 10.34
CA ALA A 274 27.56 6.74 10.77
C ALA A 274 27.09 7.06 12.20
N LEU A 275 28.01 7.55 13.05
CA LEU A 275 27.73 7.95 14.42
C LEU A 275 27.16 9.38 14.45
N LEU A 276 25.93 9.55 14.94
CA LEU A 276 25.28 10.86 15.09
C LEU A 276 25.40 11.41 16.51
N LEU A 277 25.40 10.52 17.50
CA LEU A 277 25.52 10.85 18.91
C LEU A 277 26.36 9.78 19.60
N ASP A 278 27.20 10.20 20.53
CA ASP A 278 27.87 9.33 21.50
C ASP A 278 28.02 10.12 22.80
N GLY A 279 27.20 9.76 23.80
CA GLY A 279 27.29 10.36 25.14
C GLY A 279 25.95 10.46 25.87
N ALA A 280 25.98 11.16 26.99
CA ALA A 280 24.84 11.25 27.90
C ALA A 280 23.64 12.03 27.33
N LEU A 281 22.45 11.48 27.58
CA LEU A 281 21.18 12.18 27.40
C LEU A 281 20.96 13.17 28.55
N GLY A 282 20.74 14.44 28.19
CA GLY A 282 20.40 15.50 29.13
C GLY A 282 18.89 15.66 29.28
N PRO A 283 18.42 16.46 30.27
CA PRO A 283 16.99 16.68 30.51
C PRO A 283 16.24 17.38 29.36
N ALA A 284 16.95 18.06 28.46
CA ALA A 284 16.39 18.69 27.27
C ALA A 284 16.46 17.81 26.00
N GLY A 285 16.99 16.58 26.12
CA GLY A 285 17.20 15.69 24.99
C GLY A 285 18.30 16.12 24.02
N ARG A 286 18.24 15.54 22.82
CA ARG A 286 19.08 15.83 21.66
C ARG A 286 18.23 15.81 20.40
N ASP A 287 18.40 16.81 19.54
CA ASP A 287 17.86 16.82 18.18
C ASP A 287 19.01 16.54 17.20
N LEU A 288 18.96 15.36 16.56
CA LEU A 288 20.00 14.90 15.62
C LEU A 288 19.56 15.20 14.19
N ASP A 289 20.44 15.81 13.39
CA ASP A 289 20.13 16.16 12.01
C ASP A 289 20.08 14.92 11.12
N LEU A 290 18.94 14.69 10.46
CA LEU A 290 18.75 13.65 9.46
C LEU A 290 18.55 14.21 8.05
N SER A 291 18.80 15.51 7.84
CA SER A 291 18.53 16.18 6.57
C SER A 291 19.24 15.56 5.38
N GLY A 292 20.46 15.03 5.58
CA GLY A 292 21.23 14.29 4.57
C GLY A 292 20.69 12.90 4.22
N TYR A 293 19.69 12.41 4.95
CA TYR A 293 19.16 11.06 4.82
C TYR A 293 17.70 11.01 4.34
N GLY A 294 17.13 12.16 4.01
CA GLY A 294 15.70 12.32 3.72
C GLY A 294 15.19 11.58 2.48
N GLY A 295 13.99 11.00 2.58
CA GLY A 295 13.26 10.40 1.46
C GLY A 295 13.72 9.00 1.07
N GLN A 296 14.52 8.33 1.89
CA GLN A 296 15.01 6.98 1.66
C GLN A 296 14.86 6.12 2.93
N PRO A 297 14.87 4.78 2.79
CA PRO A 297 14.90 3.87 3.93
C PRO A 297 16.21 4.00 4.72
N LEU A 298 16.09 4.06 6.05
CA LEU A 298 17.19 4.12 7.00
C LEU A 298 17.13 3.04 8.06
N ARG A 299 18.31 2.67 8.54
CA ARG A 299 18.55 1.91 9.75
C ARG A 299 18.97 2.90 10.81
N ILE A 300 18.23 2.97 11.91
CA ILE A 300 18.52 3.82 13.05
C ILE A 300 18.78 2.91 14.24
N GLU A 301 19.99 2.96 14.79
CA GLU A 301 20.39 2.20 15.95
C GLU A 301 20.56 3.11 17.15
N VAL A 302 19.95 2.73 18.28
CA VAL A 302 20.20 3.34 19.58
C VAL A 302 20.84 2.27 20.46
N ARG A 303 22.09 2.50 20.88
CA ARG A 303 22.88 1.54 21.65
C ARG A 303 23.37 2.10 22.98
N THR A 304 23.46 1.25 23.98
CA THR A 304 24.11 1.54 25.26
C THR A 304 25.53 0.98 25.28
N PRO A 305 26.50 1.65 25.94
CA PRO A 305 27.87 1.13 26.06
C PRO A 305 27.91 -0.22 26.82
N ALA A 306 28.80 -1.13 26.41
CA ALA A 306 28.94 -2.44 27.06
C ALA A 306 29.53 -2.39 28.49
N GLY A 307 30.23 -1.29 28.85
CA GLY A 307 30.87 -1.10 30.16
C GLY A 307 30.28 0.03 31.00
N GLY A 308 29.13 0.57 30.62
CA GLY A 308 28.43 1.67 31.31
C GLY A 308 27.13 1.23 31.97
N GLU A 309 26.37 2.19 32.52
CA GLU A 309 25.00 1.94 32.98
C GLU A 309 24.03 1.83 31.79
N GLY A 310 22.85 1.23 32.02
CA GLY A 310 21.76 1.24 31.04
C GLY A 310 21.23 2.65 30.75
N ALA A 311 20.28 2.76 29.83
CA ALA A 311 19.65 4.02 29.45
C ALA A 311 18.13 3.94 29.43
N THR A 312 17.46 5.02 29.82
CA THR A 312 16.00 5.15 29.68
C THR A 312 15.69 6.09 28.53
N LEU A 313 14.93 5.63 27.54
CA LEU A 313 14.41 6.43 26.43
C LEU A 313 12.95 6.80 26.71
N ARG A 314 12.63 8.09 26.70
CA ARG A 314 11.26 8.62 26.83
C ARG A 314 10.71 9.16 25.52
N VAL A 315 11.59 9.67 24.67
CA VAL A 315 11.25 10.17 23.34
C VAL A 315 12.26 9.61 22.36
N LEU A 316 11.77 9.01 21.29
CA LEU A 316 12.56 8.62 20.12
C LEU A 316 11.71 8.87 18.88
N GLN A 317 11.75 10.09 18.36
CA GLN A 317 10.79 10.58 17.38
C GLN A 317 11.47 11.14 16.14
N LEU A 318 11.04 10.69 14.97
CA LEU A 318 11.33 11.37 13.72
C LEU A 318 10.44 12.61 13.65
N VAL A 319 11.07 13.77 13.47
CA VAL A 319 10.37 15.05 13.39
C VAL A 319 10.67 15.76 12.09
N ALA A 320 9.65 16.40 11.51
CA ALA A 320 9.77 17.19 10.29
C ALA A 320 8.77 18.33 10.32
N GLY A 321 9.15 19.48 9.75
CA GLY A 321 8.26 20.62 9.66
C GLY A 321 7.12 20.33 8.69
N ARG A 322 5.91 20.11 9.22
CA ARG A 322 4.71 19.88 8.43
C ARG A 322 3.81 21.09 8.48
N SER A 323 3.23 21.46 7.35
CA SER A 323 2.11 22.40 7.35
C SER A 323 0.85 21.58 7.15
N ARG A 324 -0.08 21.65 8.10
CA ARG A 324 -1.44 21.12 7.93
C ARG A 324 -2.43 22.28 7.94
N PRO A 325 -2.75 22.84 6.76
CA PRO A 325 -3.90 23.69 6.59
C PRO A 325 -5.19 22.96 6.97
N VAL A 326 -6.00 23.54 7.87
CA VAL A 326 -7.40 23.15 8.07
C VAL A 326 -8.34 24.37 8.11
N ASP A 327 -9.40 24.29 7.30
CA ASP A 327 -10.77 24.85 7.45
C ASP A 327 -11.24 25.93 6.44
N ARG A 328 -12.43 25.66 5.84
CA ARG A 328 -13.18 26.49 4.86
C ARG A 328 -14.69 26.23 4.90
N ARG A 329 -15.32 26.69 5.98
CA ARG A 329 -16.79 26.83 6.13
C ARG A 329 -17.33 27.70 4.97
N GLU A 330 -18.45 27.42 4.28
CA GLU A 330 -19.63 26.59 4.54
C GLU A 330 -19.61 25.29 3.72
N ARG A 331 -19.77 24.15 4.41
CA ARG A 331 -19.70 22.81 3.81
C ARG A 331 -21.12 22.34 3.52
N LYS A 332 -21.43 22.16 2.24
CA LYS A 332 -22.45 21.25 1.71
C LYS A 332 -22.36 21.35 0.19
N PRO A 333 -21.47 20.58 -0.47
CA PRO A 333 -21.66 20.36 -1.89
C PRO A 333 -23.07 19.79 -2.03
N ARG A 334 -23.81 20.35 -2.98
CA ARG A 334 -25.21 20.04 -3.19
C ARG A 334 -25.36 18.59 -3.64
N ASP A 335 -24.41 18.10 -4.44
CA ASP A 335 -24.41 16.74 -4.94
C ASP A 335 -23.02 16.11 -4.83
N LEU A 336 -23.01 14.79 -4.62
CA LEU A 336 -21.83 13.95 -4.69
C LEU A 336 -22.00 12.97 -5.86
N ILE A 337 -21.11 13.06 -6.84
CA ILE A 337 -21.14 12.24 -8.05
C ILE A 337 -19.84 11.46 -8.14
N VAL A 338 -19.94 10.14 -8.23
CA VAL A 338 -18.81 9.23 -8.39
C VAL A 338 -18.97 8.52 -9.72
N VAL A 339 -17.98 8.69 -10.60
CA VAL A 339 -17.82 7.94 -11.84
C VAL A 339 -16.74 6.89 -11.58
N ALA A 340 -17.18 5.63 -11.41
CA ALA A 340 -16.32 4.50 -11.14
C ALA A 340 -16.07 3.73 -12.44
N VAL A 341 -14.80 3.56 -12.81
CA VAL A 341 -14.37 3.04 -14.12
C VAL A 341 -13.68 1.69 -13.95
N GLU A 342 -14.23 0.61 -14.51
CA GLU A 342 -13.63 -0.72 -14.44
C GLU A 342 -12.55 -0.95 -15.50
N GLY A 343 -11.37 -1.43 -15.10
CA GLY A 343 -10.25 -1.72 -16.01
C GLY A 343 -9.41 -0.50 -16.40
N ALA A 344 -9.67 0.68 -15.82
CA ALA A 344 -8.89 1.88 -16.10
C ALA A 344 -7.53 1.87 -15.39
N ARG A 345 -6.45 1.91 -16.17
CA ARG A 345 -5.11 2.15 -15.64
C ARG A 345 -4.86 3.65 -15.45
N ALA A 346 -4.15 4.01 -14.39
CA ALA A 346 -3.80 5.40 -14.14
C ALA A 346 -2.94 6.01 -15.26
N ASP A 347 -1.94 5.26 -15.75
CA ASP A 347 -0.98 5.71 -16.78
C ASP A 347 -1.63 5.93 -18.16
N ASP A 348 -2.78 5.30 -18.44
CA ASP A 348 -3.57 5.63 -19.61
C ASP A 348 -4.56 6.78 -19.34
N LEU A 349 -5.48 6.63 -18.39
CA LEU A 349 -6.59 7.58 -18.24
C LEU A 349 -6.13 8.97 -17.76
N LEU A 350 -5.10 9.04 -16.90
CA LEU A 350 -4.45 10.29 -16.52
C LEU A 350 -3.24 10.61 -17.41
N GLY A 351 -3.21 10.06 -18.62
CA GLY A 351 -2.05 9.99 -19.49
C GLY A 351 -1.26 11.30 -19.62
N VAL A 352 -1.86 12.44 -19.96
CA VAL A 352 -1.11 13.71 -20.07
C VAL A 352 -0.35 14.10 -18.79
N LEU A 353 -0.86 13.70 -17.62
CA LEU A 353 -0.23 13.96 -16.33
C LEU A 353 0.89 12.95 -16.00
N LEU A 354 0.84 11.76 -16.62
CA LEU A 354 1.70 10.60 -16.33
C LEU A 354 2.50 10.07 -17.55
N GLY A 355 2.49 10.77 -18.69
CA GLY A 355 3.23 10.42 -19.91
C GLY A 355 2.49 9.55 -20.95
N GLY A 356 1.18 9.39 -20.84
CA GLY A 356 0.31 8.56 -21.68
C GLY A 356 -0.58 9.31 -22.71
N PRO A 357 -1.67 8.68 -23.19
CA PRO A 357 -2.61 9.24 -24.19
C PRO A 357 -3.40 10.46 -23.67
N ARG A 358 -4.13 11.11 -24.58
CA ARG A 358 -4.90 12.35 -24.33
C ARG A 358 -6.39 12.09 -24.30
N PHE A 359 -7.06 12.66 -23.30
CA PHE A 359 -8.49 12.55 -23.05
C PHE A 359 -9.01 13.93 -22.61
N PRO A 360 -9.53 14.76 -23.53
CA PRO A 360 -9.80 16.18 -23.26
C PRO A 360 -10.71 16.48 -22.07
N ALA A 361 -11.76 15.69 -21.85
CA ALA A 361 -12.66 15.91 -20.71
C ALA A 361 -12.01 15.50 -19.40
N VAL A 362 -11.22 14.41 -19.39
CA VAL A 362 -10.43 14.00 -18.23
C VAL A 362 -9.34 15.03 -17.92
N GLU A 363 -8.64 15.54 -18.93
CA GLU A 363 -7.65 16.61 -18.78
C GLU A 363 -8.27 17.88 -18.18
N ARG A 364 -9.45 18.27 -18.69
CA ARG A 364 -10.23 19.40 -18.16
C ARG A 364 -10.61 19.17 -16.70
N LEU A 365 -11.17 18.00 -16.38
CA LEU A 365 -11.54 17.65 -15.00
C LEU A 365 -10.31 17.73 -14.10
N ALA A 366 -9.22 17.07 -14.46
CA ALA A 366 -8.01 16.99 -13.66
C ALA A 366 -7.37 18.36 -13.41
N ALA A 367 -7.40 19.28 -14.39
CA ALA A 367 -6.89 20.64 -14.23
C ALA A 367 -7.64 21.47 -13.17
N GLU A 368 -8.90 21.14 -12.89
CA GLU A 368 -9.74 21.80 -11.86
C GLU A 368 -9.85 20.98 -10.57
N SER A 369 -9.04 19.93 -10.42
CA SER A 369 -9.20 18.93 -9.35
C SER A 369 -7.95 18.68 -8.54
N LEU A 370 -8.13 17.94 -7.45
CA LEU A 370 -7.05 17.21 -6.81
C LEU A 370 -6.84 15.88 -7.51
N VAL A 371 -5.61 15.64 -7.95
CA VAL A 371 -5.21 14.42 -8.64
C VAL A 371 -4.29 13.61 -7.74
N PHE A 372 -4.66 12.35 -7.50
CA PHE A 372 -3.84 11.40 -6.76
C PHE A 372 -3.04 10.56 -7.75
N GLU A 373 -1.73 10.73 -7.76
CA GLU A 373 -0.87 10.08 -8.76
C GLU A 373 -0.68 8.60 -8.48
N ARG A 374 -0.85 8.20 -7.22
CA ARG A 374 -0.56 6.86 -6.69
C ARG A 374 -1.73 6.35 -5.86
N ALA A 375 -2.90 6.28 -6.48
CA ALA A 375 -4.06 5.61 -5.90
C ALA A 375 -4.08 4.13 -6.30
N TYR A 376 -4.40 3.27 -5.33
CA TYR A 376 -4.33 1.83 -5.51
C TYR A 376 -5.66 1.16 -5.17
N ALA A 377 -6.14 0.33 -6.08
CA ALA A 377 -7.23 -0.58 -5.83
C ALA A 377 -6.83 -1.62 -4.78
N VAL A 378 -7.78 -1.98 -3.91
CA VAL A 378 -7.55 -3.02 -2.89
C VAL A 378 -7.49 -4.43 -3.48
N SER A 379 -7.89 -4.61 -4.73
CA SER A 379 -7.88 -5.88 -5.44
C SER A 379 -7.91 -5.62 -6.96
N PRO A 380 -7.38 -6.53 -7.79
CA PRO A 380 -7.48 -6.40 -9.25
C PRO A 380 -8.86 -6.85 -9.79
N TRP A 381 -9.93 -6.72 -8.99
CA TRP A 381 -11.30 -7.15 -9.29
C TRP A 381 -12.30 -6.08 -8.85
N ALA A 382 -13.36 -5.88 -9.64
CA ALA A 382 -14.38 -4.86 -9.38
C ALA A 382 -15.12 -5.06 -8.05
N VAL A 383 -15.69 -6.24 -7.78
CA VAL A 383 -16.53 -6.47 -6.59
C VAL A 383 -15.80 -6.21 -5.27
N PRO A 384 -14.59 -6.77 -5.02
CA PRO A 384 -13.84 -6.43 -3.82
C PRO A 384 -13.52 -4.93 -3.71
N THR A 385 -13.20 -4.27 -4.83
CA THR A 385 -12.89 -2.84 -4.80
C THR A 385 -14.10 -1.97 -4.58
N HIS A 386 -15.26 -2.24 -5.18
CA HIS A 386 -16.51 -1.54 -4.87
C HIS A 386 -16.85 -1.66 -3.39
N ALA A 387 -16.79 -2.89 -2.86
CA ALA A 387 -17.08 -3.15 -1.46
C ALA A 387 -16.14 -2.36 -0.55
N ALA A 388 -14.83 -2.37 -0.83
CA ALA A 388 -13.84 -1.61 -0.05
C ALA A 388 -13.99 -0.10 -0.18
N LEU A 389 -14.23 0.40 -1.39
CA LEU A 389 -14.44 1.83 -1.66
C LEU A 389 -15.67 2.36 -0.92
N LEU A 390 -16.77 1.60 -0.92
CA LEU A 390 -18.04 2.01 -0.30
C LEU A 390 -18.06 1.74 1.21
N SER A 391 -17.41 0.69 1.70
CA SER A 391 -17.42 0.35 3.14
C SER A 391 -16.20 0.87 3.91
N SER A 392 -15.14 1.29 3.21
CA SER A 392 -13.82 1.54 3.81
C SER A 392 -13.27 0.35 4.62
N VAL A 393 -13.70 -0.86 4.33
CA VAL A 393 -13.20 -2.10 4.95
C VAL A 393 -12.40 -2.88 3.91
N PRO A 394 -11.29 -3.54 4.27
CA PRO A 394 -10.52 -4.34 3.32
C PRO A 394 -11.19 -5.70 3.03
N PRO A 395 -10.84 -6.36 1.91
CA PRO A 395 -11.44 -7.63 1.47
C PRO A 395 -11.60 -8.74 2.52
N PRO A 396 -10.65 -8.98 3.45
CA PRO A 396 -10.86 -9.97 4.51
C PRO A 396 -11.97 -9.58 5.51
N GLY A 397 -12.18 -8.28 5.75
CA GLY A 397 -13.17 -7.75 6.70
C GLY A 397 -14.59 -7.73 6.14
N HIS A 398 -14.78 -7.39 4.86
CA HIS A 398 -16.09 -7.44 4.21
C HIS A 398 -16.38 -8.76 3.48
N ALA A 399 -15.49 -9.75 3.59
CA ALA A 399 -15.64 -11.13 3.16
C ALA A 399 -15.60 -11.43 1.64
N THR A 400 -15.21 -10.48 0.77
CA THR A 400 -15.09 -10.75 -0.68
C THR A 400 -13.82 -11.50 -1.09
N VAL A 401 -12.94 -11.85 -0.14
CA VAL A 401 -11.82 -12.80 -0.38
C VAL A 401 -12.29 -14.25 -0.26
N ARG A 402 -13.24 -14.52 0.65
CA ARG A 402 -13.75 -15.87 0.97
C ARG A 402 -15.14 -16.14 0.37
N GLY A 403 -15.65 -15.16 -0.39
CA GLY A 403 -16.97 -15.14 -1.00
C GLY A 403 -17.05 -13.99 -1.99
N THR A 404 -18.24 -13.68 -2.46
CA THR A 404 -18.49 -12.66 -3.50
C THR A 404 -19.40 -11.53 -3.04
N PHE A 405 -19.71 -11.47 -1.74
CA PHE A 405 -20.68 -10.56 -1.15
C PHE A 405 -20.04 -9.73 -0.01
N VAL A 406 -20.65 -8.59 0.28
CA VAL A 406 -20.38 -7.80 1.48
C VAL A 406 -21.12 -8.44 2.65
N ALA A 407 -20.38 -8.78 3.71
CA ALA A 407 -20.97 -9.39 4.91
C ALA A 407 -21.99 -8.48 5.62
N ASP A 408 -23.00 -9.09 6.25
CA ASP A 408 -23.98 -8.40 7.06
C ASP A 408 -23.30 -7.58 8.18
N GLY A 409 -23.75 -6.33 8.36
CA GLY A 409 -23.23 -5.42 9.39
C GLY A 409 -22.13 -4.45 8.92
N GLN A 410 -21.66 -4.57 7.68
CA GLN A 410 -20.84 -3.52 7.07
C GLN A 410 -21.73 -2.33 6.69
N VAL A 411 -21.36 -1.14 7.16
CA VAL A 411 -22.06 0.11 6.81
C VAL A 411 -21.39 0.72 5.60
N LEU A 412 -22.13 0.86 4.51
CA LEU A 412 -21.66 1.50 3.28
C LEU A 412 -21.85 3.02 3.32
N LEU A 413 -21.04 3.73 2.53
CA LEU A 413 -21.14 5.17 2.29
C LEU A 413 -22.56 5.60 1.90
N PRO A 414 -23.30 4.92 0.99
CA PRO A 414 -24.65 5.35 0.65
C PRO A 414 -25.62 5.31 1.84
N GLU A 415 -25.47 4.34 2.76
CA GLU A 415 -26.28 4.34 4.00
C GLU A 415 -25.94 5.51 4.92
N LEU A 416 -24.67 5.92 4.99
CA LEU A 416 -24.27 7.11 5.72
C LEU A 416 -24.88 8.38 5.09
N LEU A 417 -24.92 8.44 3.76
CA LEU A 417 -25.47 9.56 3.00
C LEU A 417 -26.99 9.63 3.06
N ASP A 418 -27.68 8.50 3.01
CA ASP A 418 -29.14 8.39 3.21
C ASP A 418 -29.55 8.98 4.57
N ARG A 419 -28.84 8.61 5.64
CA ARG A 419 -29.05 9.20 6.98
C ARG A 419 -28.77 10.70 7.04
N ALA A 420 -27.93 11.21 6.13
CA ALA A 420 -27.66 12.63 5.97
C ALA A 420 -28.66 13.35 5.03
N GLY A 421 -29.64 12.63 4.49
CA GLY A 421 -30.71 13.16 3.64
C GLY A 421 -30.39 13.20 2.14
N TYR A 422 -29.38 12.46 1.68
CA TYR A 422 -29.07 12.35 0.26
C TYR A 422 -30.02 11.39 -0.44
N TYR A 423 -30.52 11.77 -1.62
CA TYR A 423 -31.18 10.84 -2.52
C TYR A 423 -30.12 10.02 -3.28
N GLY A 424 -30.02 8.73 -2.98
CA GLY A 424 -29.00 7.81 -3.50
C GLY A 424 -29.40 7.13 -4.80
N VAL A 425 -28.60 7.32 -5.85
CA VAL A 425 -28.77 6.71 -7.17
C VAL A 425 -27.52 5.92 -7.52
N ALA A 426 -27.68 4.68 -7.97
CA ALA A 426 -26.64 3.98 -8.71
C ALA A 426 -27.12 3.52 -10.08
N VAL A 427 -26.29 3.74 -11.08
CA VAL A 427 -26.45 3.16 -12.41
C VAL A 427 -25.19 2.38 -12.73
N ALA A 428 -25.34 1.09 -13.01
CA ALA A 428 -24.22 0.19 -13.23
C ALA A 428 -24.30 -0.48 -14.60
N ALA A 429 -23.15 -0.58 -15.26
CA ALA A 429 -22.95 -1.41 -16.45
C ALA A 429 -22.36 -2.79 -16.12
N ASN A 430 -22.00 -3.05 -14.86
CA ASN A 430 -21.59 -4.37 -14.38
C ASN A 430 -22.75 -5.11 -13.70
N ALA A 431 -23.07 -6.32 -14.16
CA ALA A 431 -24.10 -7.19 -13.59
C ALA A 431 -23.81 -7.58 -12.11
N ASP A 432 -22.54 -7.58 -11.72
CA ASP A 432 -22.12 -7.91 -10.36
C ASP A 432 -22.36 -6.77 -9.36
N PHE A 433 -22.60 -5.53 -9.80
CA PHE A 433 -23.08 -4.47 -8.92
C PHE A 433 -24.57 -4.67 -8.63
N ASN A 434 -24.89 -5.43 -7.57
CA ASN A 434 -26.27 -5.83 -7.25
C ASN A 434 -26.51 -6.09 -5.75
N ALA A 435 -27.78 -6.37 -5.43
CA ALA A 435 -28.25 -6.63 -4.07
C ALA A 435 -27.75 -7.94 -3.46
N GLU A 436 -27.61 -9.00 -4.26
CA GLU A 436 -27.14 -10.31 -3.78
C GLU A 436 -25.69 -10.25 -3.26
N ARG A 437 -24.89 -9.32 -3.80
CA ARG A 437 -23.54 -9.03 -3.32
C ARG A 437 -23.47 -7.97 -2.24
N GLY A 438 -24.61 -7.40 -1.82
CA GLY A 438 -24.68 -6.38 -0.78
C GLY A 438 -24.13 -5.00 -1.20
N LEU A 439 -24.02 -4.70 -2.50
CA LEU A 439 -23.41 -3.45 -2.98
C LEU A 439 -24.40 -2.28 -3.09
N VAL A 440 -25.70 -2.53 -2.93
CA VAL A 440 -26.76 -1.54 -3.15
C VAL A 440 -27.36 -0.95 -1.86
N GLN A 441 -26.75 -1.24 -0.72
CA GLN A 441 -27.25 -0.81 0.59
C GLN A 441 -27.30 0.71 0.69
N GLY A 442 -28.43 1.26 1.15
CA GLY A 442 -28.62 2.71 1.32
C GLY A 442 -28.88 3.50 0.04
N LEU A 443 -29.17 2.83 -1.09
CA LEU A 443 -29.55 3.50 -2.34
C LEU A 443 -31.07 3.49 -2.56
N ASP A 444 -31.63 4.62 -2.95
CA ASP A 444 -33.05 4.78 -3.27
C ASP A 444 -33.41 4.26 -4.67
N HIS A 445 -32.48 4.37 -5.62
CA HIS A 445 -32.68 3.96 -6.99
C HIS A 445 -31.46 3.25 -7.54
N VAL A 446 -31.64 2.00 -7.99
CA VAL A 446 -30.58 1.22 -8.64
C VAL A 446 -31.05 0.73 -9.99
N ARG A 447 -30.25 0.99 -11.02
CA ARG A 447 -30.50 0.52 -12.38
C ARG A 447 -29.27 -0.19 -12.92
N ASN A 448 -29.41 -1.47 -13.23
CA ASN A 448 -28.36 -2.24 -13.89
C ASN A 448 -28.65 -2.36 -15.39
N LEU A 449 -27.80 -1.77 -16.23
CA LEU A 449 -28.01 -1.71 -17.68
C LEU A 449 -27.77 -3.05 -18.39
N THR A 450 -27.17 -4.04 -17.72
CA THR A 450 -27.02 -5.40 -18.29
C THR A 450 -28.32 -6.19 -18.32
N GLN A 451 -29.34 -5.77 -17.55
CA GLN A 451 -30.60 -6.50 -17.38
C GLN A 451 -31.71 -6.03 -18.32
N GLY A 452 -31.44 -5.07 -19.23
CA GLY A 452 -32.40 -4.48 -20.17
C GLY A 452 -32.08 -4.76 -21.65
N THR A 453 -33.07 -4.57 -22.52
CA THR A 453 -32.96 -4.90 -23.97
C THR A 453 -32.73 -3.72 -24.91
N GLY A 454 -32.65 -2.48 -24.43
CA GLY A 454 -32.88 -1.30 -25.30
C GLY A 454 -31.83 -0.18 -25.37
N ALA A 455 -30.94 0.01 -24.39
CA ALA A 455 -30.14 1.26 -24.29
C ALA A 455 -28.63 1.11 -24.51
N GLY A 456 -28.12 -0.11 -24.70
CA GLY A 456 -26.68 -0.37 -24.56
C GLY A 456 -26.21 -0.19 -23.11
N LYS A 457 -24.94 -0.48 -22.84
CA LYS A 457 -24.33 -0.41 -21.51
C LYS A 457 -22.99 0.35 -21.49
N ASP A 458 -22.72 1.11 -22.55
CA ASP A 458 -21.52 1.96 -22.61
C ASP A 458 -21.57 3.09 -21.57
N ALA A 459 -20.42 3.72 -21.33
CA ALA A 459 -20.27 4.79 -20.35
C ALA A 459 -21.24 5.96 -20.59
N ARG A 460 -21.54 6.30 -21.85
CA ARG A 460 -22.48 7.40 -22.17
C ARG A 460 -23.91 7.03 -21.77
N SER A 461 -24.32 5.79 -21.97
CA SER A 461 -25.61 5.27 -21.54
C SER A 461 -25.74 5.22 -20.01
N VAL A 462 -24.66 4.87 -19.29
CA VAL A 462 -24.62 4.96 -17.82
C VAL A 462 -24.81 6.40 -17.34
N VAL A 463 -24.00 7.33 -17.86
CA VAL A 463 -24.08 8.76 -17.48
C VAL A 463 -25.45 9.34 -17.80
N ARG A 464 -26.01 9.06 -18.99
CA ARG A 464 -27.35 9.51 -19.36
C ARG A 464 -28.40 8.99 -18.40
N ALA A 465 -28.40 7.68 -18.11
CA ALA A 465 -29.36 7.09 -17.19
C ALA A 465 -29.22 7.62 -15.75
N ALA A 466 -27.99 7.95 -15.32
CA ALA A 466 -27.75 8.57 -14.02
C ALA A 466 -28.33 10.00 -13.95
N LEU A 467 -28.11 10.81 -14.99
CA LEU A 467 -28.69 12.15 -15.12
C LEU A 467 -30.23 12.11 -15.18
N GLU A 468 -30.81 11.16 -15.92
CA GLU A 468 -32.25 10.92 -15.96
C GLU A 468 -32.80 10.58 -14.57
N ALA A 469 -32.13 9.69 -13.83
CA ALA A 469 -32.57 9.22 -12.52
C ALA A 469 -32.60 10.34 -11.44
N ILE A 470 -31.73 11.34 -11.58
CA ILE A 470 -31.70 12.51 -10.68
C ILE A 470 -32.57 13.69 -11.16
N THR A 471 -33.15 13.61 -12.36
CA THR A 471 -33.97 14.69 -12.90
C THR A 471 -35.24 14.87 -12.06
N GLY A 472 -35.50 16.12 -11.64
CA GLY A 472 -36.67 16.44 -10.80
C GLY A 472 -36.55 15.98 -9.34
N ARG A 473 -35.43 15.38 -8.93
CA ARG A 473 -35.17 14.99 -7.53
C ARG A 473 -34.59 16.16 -6.75
N PRO A 474 -35.02 16.37 -5.49
CA PRO A 474 -34.43 17.41 -4.64
C PRO A 474 -32.98 17.05 -4.28
N ALA A 475 -32.18 18.09 -4.06
CA ALA A 475 -30.85 17.96 -3.47
C ALA A 475 -30.93 17.85 -1.93
N PRO A 476 -29.96 17.22 -1.25
CA PRO A 476 -28.73 16.69 -1.82
C PRO A 476 -28.86 15.31 -2.49
N ARG A 477 -27.99 15.01 -3.46
CA ARG A 477 -28.03 13.76 -4.25
C ARG A 477 -26.69 13.05 -4.23
N PHE A 478 -26.73 11.73 -4.15
CA PHE A 478 -25.57 10.87 -4.33
C PHE A 478 -25.74 10.06 -5.61
N VAL A 479 -24.79 10.16 -6.53
CA VAL A 479 -24.81 9.43 -7.80
C VAL A 479 -23.58 8.55 -7.87
N TYR A 480 -23.80 7.26 -8.07
CA TYR A 480 -22.75 6.27 -8.35
C TYR A 480 -22.94 5.73 -9.77
N ALA A 481 -22.15 6.24 -10.70
CA ALA A 481 -22.13 5.81 -12.10
C ALA A 481 -20.98 4.81 -12.29
N ASP A 482 -21.32 3.52 -12.34
CA ASP A 482 -20.39 2.42 -12.57
C ASP A 482 -20.33 2.07 -14.06
N VAL A 483 -19.19 2.38 -14.69
CA VAL A 483 -18.96 2.19 -16.13
C VAL A 483 -18.00 1.03 -16.35
N THR A 484 -18.34 0.16 -17.31
CA THR A 484 -17.51 -0.99 -17.64
C THR A 484 -16.56 -0.75 -18.79
N ASP A 485 -16.65 0.37 -19.51
CA ASP A 485 -15.59 0.78 -20.44
C ASP A 485 -14.38 1.22 -19.57
N PRO A 486 -13.15 0.68 -19.73
CA PRO A 486 -12.66 -0.10 -20.86
C PRO A 486 -12.53 -1.63 -20.64
N GLN A 487 -13.21 -2.27 -19.70
CA GLN A 487 -13.14 -3.72 -19.46
C GLN A 487 -13.48 -4.55 -20.72
N ALA A 488 -12.71 -5.63 -20.95
CA ALA A 488 -12.91 -6.51 -22.09
C ALA A 488 -14.32 -7.18 -22.12
N PRO A 489 -14.94 -7.40 -23.30
CA PRO A 489 -14.43 -7.15 -24.65
C PRO A 489 -14.24 -5.66 -24.97
N TYR A 490 -13.20 -5.38 -25.77
CA TYR A 490 -12.88 -4.03 -26.24
C TYR A 490 -13.48 -3.86 -27.63
N ASP A 491 -14.67 -3.27 -27.70
CA ASP A 491 -15.46 -2.99 -28.90
C ASP A 491 -15.87 -1.51 -29.01
N PRO A 492 -14.89 -0.57 -29.00
CA PRO A 492 -15.20 0.85 -29.12
C PRO A 492 -15.65 1.20 -30.55
N PRO A 493 -16.33 2.35 -30.73
CA PRO A 493 -16.56 2.93 -32.05
C PRO A 493 -15.30 2.97 -32.91
N ARG A 494 -15.43 2.63 -34.21
CA ARG A 494 -14.29 2.42 -35.11
C ARG A 494 -13.42 3.67 -35.27
N GLU A 495 -14.02 4.85 -35.17
CA GLU A 495 -13.34 6.15 -35.19
C GLU A 495 -12.32 6.32 -34.05
N HIS A 496 -12.44 5.56 -32.97
CA HIS A 496 -11.58 5.68 -31.78
C HIS A 496 -10.34 4.77 -31.80
N VAL A 497 -10.28 3.75 -32.67
CA VAL A 497 -9.24 2.70 -32.64
C VAL A 497 -7.98 3.09 -33.41
N GLY A 498 -8.10 3.90 -34.46
CA GLY A 498 -6.98 4.32 -35.31
C GLY A 498 -6.35 3.18 -36.13
N GLY A 499 -6.35 3.34 -37.46
CA GLY A 499 -5.73 2.39 -38.39
C GLY A 499 -6.49 1.06 -38.54
N PRO A 500 -6.15 0.25 -39.56
CA PRO A 500 -6.80 -1.04 -39.78
C PRO A 500 -6.34 -2.10 -38.75
N PRO A 501 -7.15 -3.16 -38.53
CA PRO A 501 -6.70 -4.34 -37.79
C PRO A 501 -5.55 -5.06 -38.53
N PRO A 502 -4.57 -5.64 -37.84
CA PRO A 502 -3.58 -6.50 -38.46
C PRO A 502 -4.19 -7.83 -38.93
N PRO A 503 -3.48 -8.62 -39.75
CA PRO A 503 -3.88 -9.99 -40.07
C PRO A 503 -4.12 -10.81 -38.79
N ASP A 504 -5.14 -11.68 -38.83
CA ASP A 504 -5.52 -12.58 -37.73
C ASP A 504 -5.78 -11.88 -36.38
N ALA A 505 -6.11 -10.57 -36.42
CA ALA A 505 -6.49 -9.83 -35.22
C ALA A 505 -7.76 -10.42 -34.57
N PRO A 506 -7.87 -10.38 -33.23
CA PRO A 506 -9.13 -10.70 -32.58
C PRO A 506 -10.24 -9.75 -33.04
N LEU A 507 -11.46 -10.27 -33.15
CA LEU A 507 -12.63 -9.42 -33.33
C LEU A 507 -12.85 -8.60 -32.04
N PRO A 508 -13.15 -7.29 -32.13
CA PRO A 508 -13.35 -6.41 -30.97
C PRO A 508 -14.29 -6.98 -29.89
N HIS A 509 -15.51 -7.37 -30.26
CA HIS A 509 -16.48 -8.02 -29.36
C HIS A 509 -16.05 -9.39 -28.78
N LEU A 510 -14.93 -9.97 -29.22
CA LEU A 510 -14.39 -11.25 -28.75
C LEU A 510 -12.97 -11.14 -28.15
N THR A 511 -12.46 -9.93 -27.88
CA THR A 511 -11.10 -9.79 -27.32
C THR A 511 -10.92 -10.52 -26.00
N HIS A 512 -11.93 -10.54 -25.12
CA HIS A 512 -11.88 -11.28 -23.86
C HIS A 512 -11.64 -12.80 -24.04
N LEU A 513 -12.24 -13.42 -25.08
CA LEU A 513 -12.01 -14.84 -25.40
C LEU A 513 -10.60 -15.06 -25.95
N TRP A 514 -10.15 -14.16 -26.83
CA TRP A 514 -8.81 -14.24 -27.40
C TRP A 514 -7.73 -14.06 -26.32
N LEU A 515 -7.86 -13.03 -25.47
CA LEU A 515 -6.97 -12.79 -24.33
C LEU A 515 -6.99 -13.94 -23.33
N GLY A 516 -8.16 -14.52 -23.08
CA GLY A 516 -8.28 -15.73 -22.27
C GLY A 516 -7.51 -16.93 -22.86
N ARG A 517 -7.47 -17.08 -24.19
CA ARG A 517 -6.65 -18.11 -24.86
C ARG A 517 -5.16 -17.79 -24.82
N VAL A 518 -4.78 -16.52 -24.97
CA VAL A 518 -3.37 -16.09 -24.83
C VAL A 518 -2.87 -16.36 -23.42
N ARG A 519 -3.62 -15.94 -22.40
CA ARG A 519 -3.33 -16.21 -20.99
C ARG A 519 -3.23 -17.71 -20.69
N ALA A 520 -4.09 -18.52 -21.30
CA ALA A 520 -4.04 -19.97 -21.17
C ALA A 520 -2.91 -20.65 -21.98
N GLY A 521 -2.02 -19.88 -22.63
CA GLY A 521 -0.92 -20.39 -23.46
C GLY A 521 -1.36 -21.10 -24.74
N ARG A 522 -2.63 -20.93 -25.14
CA ARG A 522 -3.21 -21.60 -26.33
C ARG A 522 -3.00 -20.82 -27.62
N VAL A 523 -2.67 -19.53 -27.51
CA VAL A 523 -2.38 -18.62 -28.62
C VAL A 523 -1.17 -17.78 -28.23
N VAL A 524 -0.23 -17.61 -29.16
CA VAL A 524 0.86 -16.64 -28.99
C VAL A 524 0.37 -15.33 -29.60
N ALA A 525 0.31 -14.28 -28.79
CA ALA A 525 -0.02 -12.95 -29.27
C ALA A 525 1.18 -12.32 -29.98
N GLU A 526 1.07 -12.07 -31.28
CA GLU A 526 2.07 -11.35 -32.06
C GLU A 526 2.10 -9.86 -31.70
N PRO A 527 3.24 -9.16 -31.82
CA PRO A 527 3.35 -7.75 -31.44
C PRO A 527 2.26 -6.85 -32.02
N ALA A 528 1.95 -7.00 -33.32
CA ALA A 528 0.90 -6.22 -33.98
C ALA A 528 -0.51 -6.47 -33.40
N GLN A 529 -0.80 -7.70 -32.96
CA GLN A 529 -2.07 -8.04 -32.31
C GLN A 529 -2.14 -7.43 -30.91
N ARG A 530 -1.03 -7.45 -30.15
CA ARG A 530 -0.95 -6.80 -28.83
C ARG A 530 -1.18 -5.29 -28.96
N ASP A 531 -0.52 -4.65 -29.92
CA ASP A 531 -0.69 -3.23 -30.22
C ASP A 531 -2.14 -2.91 -30.63
N TYR A 532 -2.77 -3.77 -31.43
CA TYR A 532 -4.17 -3.59 -31.83
C TYR A 532 -5.12 -3.68 -30.64
N VAL A 533 -4.95 -4.68 -29.77
CA VAL A 533 -5.74 -4.81 -28.54
C VAL A 533 -5.55 -3.58 -27.63
N ARG A 534 -4.31 -3.08 -27.50
CA ARG A 534 -4.04 -1.85 -26.74
C ARG A 534 -4.72 -0.62 -27.34
N ARG A 535 -4.82 -0.53 -28.67
CA ARG A 535 -5.58 0.54 -29.36
C ARG A 535 -7.07 0.42 -29.12
N LEU A 536 -7.64 -0.80 -29.15
CA LEU A 536 -9.05 -1.01 -28.80
C LEU A 536 -9.34 -0.56 -27.37
N TYR A 537 -8.53 -0.98 -26.40
CA TYR A 537 -8.63 -0.53 -25.00
C TYR A 537 -8.62 1.01 -24.86
N ARG A 538 -7.68 1.69 -25.54
CA ARG A 538 -7.63 3.16 -25.53
C ARG A 538 -8.80 3.80 -26.26
N GLY A 539 -9.41 3.09 -27.22
CA GLY A 539 -10.64 3.52 -27.87
C GLY A 539 -11.83 3.50 -26.89
N GLU A 540 -11.89 2.51 -25.99
CA GLU A 540 -12.91 2.48 -24.94
C GLU A 540 -12.74 3.62 -23.93
N LEU A 541 -11.50 3.96 -23.59
CA LEU A 541 -11.24 5.15 -22.77
C LEU A 541 -11.71 6.46 -23.42
N GLN A 542 -11.77 6.54 -24.77
CA GLN A 542 -12.38 7.71 -25.44
C GLN A 542 -13.91 7.74 -25.24
N VAL A 543 -14.56 6.58 -25.08
CA VAL A 543 -15.99 6.50 -24.74
C VAL A 543 -16.22 7.02 -23.31
N VAL A 544 -15.34 6.66 -22.37
CA VAL A 544 -15.34 7.21 -21.00
C VAL A 544 -15.13 8.72 -21.00
N ASP A 545 -14.16 9.23 -21.77
CA ASP A 545 -13.89 10.66 -21.90
C ASP A 545 -15.11 11.41 -22.47
N ALA A 546 -15.77 10.88 -23.51
CA ALA A 546 -16.98 11.45 -24.08
C ALA A 546 -18.16 11.44 -23.09
N ALA A 547 -18.31 10.37 -22.30
CA ALA A 547 -19.32 10.30 -21.25
C ALA A 547 -19.07 11.33 -20.14
N LEU A 548 -17.80 11.53 -19.76
CA LEU A 548 -17.43 12.57 -18.82
C LEU A 548 -17.70 13.98 -19.39
N ALA A 549 -17.44 14.20 -20.68
CA ALA A 549 -17.77 15.45 -21.36
C ALA A 549 -19.28 15.75 -21.28
N ASP A 550 -20.12 14.75 -21.56
CA ASP A 550 -21.58 14.85 -21.47
C ASP A 550 -22.02 15.18 -20.03
N LEU A 551 -21.43 14.53 -19.03
CA LEU A 551 -21.71 14.78 -17.61
C LEU A 551 -21.36 16.21 -17.21
N LEU A 552 -20.15 16.67 -17.54
CA LEU A 552 -19.69 18.01 -17.22
C LEU A 552 -20.60 19.06 -17.88
N ALA A 553 -20.90 18.91 -19.17
CA ALA A 553 -21.78 19.82 -19.89
C ALA A 553 -23.18 19.89 -19.27
N ALA A 554 -23.77 18.74 -18.93
CA ALA A 554 -25.10 18.70 -18.31
C ALA A 554 -25.13 19.40 -16.92
N LEU A 555 -24.08 19.22 -16.10
CA LEU A 555 -23.97 19.89 -14.81
C LEU A 555 -23.74 21.40 -14.97
N GLU A 556 -23.01 21.83 -16.00
CA GLU A 556 -22.81 23.25 -16.31
C GLU A 556 -24.10 23.93 -16.77
N GLU A 557 -24.84 23.31 -17.67
CA GLU A 557 -26.12 23.81 -18.16
C GLU A 557 -27.15 23.98 -17.03
N GLN A 558 -27.07 23.14 -15.99
CA GLN A 558 -27.91 23.20 -14.79
C GLN A 558 -27.36 24.14 -13.71
N GLY A 559 -26.17 24.72 -13.91
CA GLY A 559 -25.47 25.54 -12.90
C GLY A 559 -24.99 24.76 -11.67
N GLY A 560 -25.02 23.43 -11.71
CA GLY A 560 -24.68 22.55 -10.58
C GLY A 560 -23.21 22.13 -10.51
N LEU A 561 -22.42 22.34 -11.57
CA LEU A 561 -21.03 21.84 -11.63
C LEU A 561 -20.16 22.37 -10.48
N ASP A 562 -20.24 23.66 -10.15
CA ASP A 562 -19.43 24.26 -9.08
C ASP A 562 -19.97 23.95 -7.67
N GLU A 563 -21.22 23.47 -7.57
CA GLU A 563 -21.85 23.03 -6.32
C GLU A 563 -21.68 21.52 -6.05
N ALA A 564 -21.16 20.76 -7.03
CA ALA A 564 -21.00 19.31 -6.92
C ALA A 564 -19.56 18.90 -6.53
N ALA A 565 -19.47 17.85 -5.72
CA ALA A 565 -18.25 17.06 -5.58
C ALA A 565 -18.28 15.94 -6.64
N LEU A 566 -17.36 15.98 -7.60
CA LEU A 566 -17.23 14.99 -8.66
C LEU A 566 -15.95 14.17 -8.45
N VAL A 567 -16.10 12.85 -8.41
CA VAL A 567 -15.00 11.89 -8.28
C VAL A 567 -14.91 11.06 -9.55
N LEU A 568 -13.73 11.00 -10.16
CA LEU A 568 -13.39 10.00 -11.17
C LEU A 568 -12.43 9.01 -10.53
N VAL A 569 -12.81 7.73 -10.49
CA VAL A 569 -12.04 6.68 -9.81
C VAL A 569 -12.00 5.41 -10.64
N GLY A 570 -10.82 4.79 -10.77
CA GLY A 570 -10.70 3.45 -11.35
C GLY A 570 -10.85 2.37 -10.28
N LEU A 571 -11.46 1.23 -10.61
CA LEU A 571 -11.74 0.13 -9.66
C LEU A 571 -10.67 -0.96 -9.69
N HIS A 572 -9.98 -1.09 -10.81
CA HIS A 572 -8.78 -1.89 -11.03
C HIS A 572 -8.20 -1.51 -12.39
N GLY A 573 -6.95 -1.86 -12.63
CA GLY A 573 -6.32 -1.73 -13.93
C GLY A 573 -6.49 -2.98 -14.80
N GLU A 574 -5.64 -3.12 -15.81
CA GLU A 574 -5.64 -4.25 -16.73
C GLU A 574 -4.23 -4.53 -17.29
N GLU A 575 -3.85 -5.81 -17.33
CA GLU A 575 -2.56 -6.25 -17.87
C GLU A 575 -2.63 -6.48 -19.38
N PHE A 576 -1.59 -6.00 -20.07
CA PHE A 576 -1.33 -6.13 -21.50
C PHE A 576 0.04 -6.79 -21.73
N PHE A 577 0.25 -7.96 -21.13
CA PHE A 577 1.42 -8.84 -21.30
C PHE A 577 2.71 -8.40 -20.62
N GLU A 578 2.71 -7.34 -19.80
CA GLU A 578 3.89 -6.82 -19.11
C GLU A 578 4.59 -7.88 -18.24
N HIS A 579 3.83 -8.72 -17.52
CA HIS A 579 4.35 -9.80 -16.69
C HIS A 579 3.95 -11.19 -17.22
N GLY A 580 3.67 -11.27 -18.53
CA GLY A 580 3.25 -12.51 -19.21
C GLY A 580 1.77 -12.87 -19.03
N GLY A 581 0.99 -12.05 -18.34
CA GLY A 581 -0.45 -12.19 -18.20
C GLY A 581 -1.24 -11.36 -19.22
N ALA A 582 -2.56 -11.31 -19.02
CA ALA A 582 -3.48 -10.51 -19.80
C ALA A 582 -4.82 -10.45 -19.05
N LEU A 583 -5.56 -9.36 -19.23
CA LEU A 583 -6.77 -9.03 -18.47
C LEU A 583 -6.43 -8.63 -17.02
N HIS A 584 -7.43 -8.59 -16.16
CA HIS A 584 -7.32 -8.28 -14.74
C HIS A 584 -7.65 -9.50 -13.88
N GLY A 585 -7.43 -9.40 -12.57
CA GLY A 585 -7.88 -10.39 -11.59
C GLY A 585 -6.90 -11.49 -11.20
N PHE A 586 -5.67 -11.46 -11.73
CA PHE A 586 -4.65 -12.51 -11.50
C PHE A 586 -3.27 -11.95 -11.12
N SER A 587 -3.07 -10.64 -11.20
CA SER A 587 -1.80 -9.95 -10.97
C SER A 587 -2.00 -8.88 -9.89
N LEU A 588 -0.94 -8.64 -9.11
CA LEU A 588 -0.85 -7.56 -8.13
C LEU A 588 0.17 -6.48 -8.54
N HIS A 589 0.60 -6.49 -9.80
CA HIS A 589 1.51 -5.48 -10.36
C HIS A 589 0.77 -4.15 -10.66
N GLU A 590 1.50 -3.08 -10.95
CA GLU A 590 1.03 -1.69 -11.06
C GLU A 590 -0.07 -1.58 -12.12
N GLU A 591 0.05 -2.30 -13.23
CA GLU A 591 -0.94 -2.29 -14.30
C GLU A 591 -2.29 -2.83 -13.87
N SER A 592 -2.36 -3.64 -12.79
CA SER A 592 -3.61 -4.17 -12.24
C SER A 592 -4.14 -3.39 -11.04
N LEU A 593 -3.27 -2.70 -10.30
CA LEU A 593 -3.64 -2.05 -9.02
C LEU A 593 -3.62 -0.52 -9.05
N ARG A 594 -2.72 0.11 -9.82
CA ARG A 594 -2.61 1.58 -9.83
C ARG A 594 -3.67 2.18 -10.73
N VAL A 595 -4.60 2.90 -10.12
CA VAL A 595 -5.84 3.38 -10.73
C VAL A 595 -5.93 4.90 -10.71
N PRO A 596 -6.67 5.51 -11.64
CA PRO A 596 -6.93 6.94 -11.61
C PRO A 596 -7.76 7.30 -10.37
N LEU A 597 -7.44 8.41 -9.70
CA LEU A 597 -8.30 9.03 -8.68
C LEU A 597 -8.19 10.55 -8.79
N VAL A 598 -9.33 11.19 -9.07
CA VAL A 598 -9.46 12.63 -9.23
C VAL A 598 -10.67 13.11 -8.45
N ILE A 599 -10.50 14.14 -7.62
CA ILE A 599 -11.57 14.72 -6.81
C ILE A 599 -11.70 16.20 -7.14
N ARG A 600 -12.82 16.58 -7.77
CA ARG A 600 -13.22 17.95 -8.04
C ARG A 600 -14.25 18.40 -7.01
N ALA A 601 -13.93 19.41 -6.22
CA ALA A 601 -14.89 20.03 -5.31
C ALA A 601 -14.49 21.50 -5.12
N PRO A 602 -14.69 22.39 -6.12
CA PRO A 602 -14.08 23.73 -6.14
C PRO A 602 -14.56 24.63 -5.00
N ALA A 603 -15.74 24.35 -4.43
CA ALA A 603 -16.24 25.03 -3.23
C ALA A 603 -15.44 24.67 -1.96
N LEU A 604 -14.77 23.52 -1.94
CA LEU A 604 -14.09 22.95 -0.77
C LEU A 604 -12.57 22.85 -0.93
N LEU A 605 -12.12 22.51 -2.13
CA LEU A 605 -10.77 22.07 -2.44
C LEU A 605 -10.17 22.92 -3.56
N ALA A 606 -8.93 23.35 -3.38
CA ALA A 606 -8.13 23.88 -4.46
C ALA A 606 -7.59 22.73 -5.33
N PRO A 607 -7.39 22.94 -6.64
CA PRO A 607 -6.73 21.95 -7.48
C PRO A 607 -5.28 21.73 -7.05
N GLY A 608 -4.76 20.52 -7.27
CA GLY A 608 -3.43 20.13 -6.81
C GLY A 608 -3.09 18.69 -7.12
N ARG A 609 -1.89 18.26 -6.72
CA ARG A 609 -1.39 16.89 -6.93
C ARG A 609 -0.94 16.29 -5.62
N VAL A 610 -1.34 15.04 -5.38
CA VAL A 610 -0.92 14.23 -4.23
C VAL A 610 -0.08 13.07 -4.73
N THR A 611 1.18 13.03 -4.30
CA THR A 611 2.16 12.01 -4.71
C THR A 611 2.29 10.87 -3.69
N ALA A 612 1.77 11.04 -2.48
CA ALA A 612 1.77 9.98 -1.48
C ALA A 612 0.89 8.80 -1.96
N PRO A 613 1.29 7.54 -1.72
CA PRO A 613 0.45 6.39 -2.04
C PRO A 613 -0.80 6.40 -1.16
N VAL A 614 -1.96 6.18 -1.78
CA VAL A 614 -3.27 6.15 -1.12
C VAL A 614 -4.05 4.89 -1.48
N ASP A 615 -4.90 4.45 -0.57
CA ASP A 615 -5.76 3.28 -0.72
C ASP A 615 -7.17 3.74 -1.15
N LEU A 616 -7.87 2.98 -1.98
CA LEU A 616 -9.29 3.26 -2.24
C LEU A 616 -10.18 3.08 -1.00
N LEU A 617 -9.70 2.41 0.06
CA LEU A 617 -10.32 2.45 1.40
C LEU A 617 -10.48 3.87 1.92
N ASP A 618 -9.58 4.78 1.54
CA ASP A 618 -9.54 6.15 2.02
C ASP A 618 -10.65 7.03 1.38
N LEU A 619 -11.32 6.57 0.31
CA LEU A 619 -12.26 7.40 -0.43
C LEU A 619 -13.55 7.69 0.37
N ALA A 620 -14.24 6.68 0.89
CA ALA A 620 -15.44 6.89 1.71
C ALA A 620 -15.23 7.84 2.90
N PRO A 621 -14.18 7.68 3.75
CA PRO A 621 -13.92 8.62 4.84
C PRO A 621 -13.53 10.02 4.33
N THR A 622 -12.84 10.14 3.20
CA THR A 622 -12.58 11.45 2.55
C THR A 622 -13.87 12.14 2.16
N LEU A 623 -14.80 11.41 1.52
CA LEU A 623 -16.09 11.97 1.10
C LEU A 623 -16.95 12.35 2.31
N ALA A 624 -16.99 11.52 3.36
CA ALA A 624 -17.66 11.87 4.60
C ALA A 624 -17.07 13.14 5.25
N ASP A 625 -15.74 13.28 5.32
CA ASP A 625 -15.06 14.46 5.89
C ASP A 625 -15.34 15.74 5.07
N LEU A 626 -15.30 15.67 3.74
CA LEU A 626 -15.68 16.77 2.85
C LEU A 626 -17.12 17.26 3.09
N LEU A 627 -18.02 16.34 3.42
CA LEU A 627 -19.41 16.62 3.76
C LEU A 627 -19.62 17.02 5.23
N GLY A 628 -18.58 16.93 6.08
CA GLY A 628 -18.68 17.18 7.51
C GLY A 628 -19.47 16.11 8.26
N LEU A 629 -19.52 14.89 7.74
CA LEU A 629 -20.20 13.74 8.34
C LEU A 629 -19.22 12.92 9.18
N PRO A 630 -19.56 12.54 10.42
CA PRO A 630 -18.80 11.54 11.15
C PRO A 630 -18.98 10.19 10.46
N PHE A 631 -17.90 9.41 10.36
CA PHE A 631 -17.94 8.08 9.77
C PHE A 631 -17.69 6.97 10.81
N PRO A 632 -18.15 5.74 10.53
CA PRO A 632 -18.10 4.65 11.50
C PRO A 632 -16.67 4.25 11.90
N PRO A 633 -16.42 3.88 13.18
CA PRO A 633 -15.08 3.52 13.66
C PRO A 633 -14.54 2.20 13.09
N GLN A 634 -15.39 1.36 12.49
CA GLN A 634 -14.98 0.15 11.79
C GLN A 634 -14.34 0.41 10.41
N TRP A 635 -14.54 1.59 9.84
CA TRP A 635 -13.86 2.00 8.62
C TRP A 635 -12.35 2.05 8.88
N GLN A 636 -11.58 1.50 7.94
CA GLN A 636 -10.13 1.38 8.02
C GLN A 636 -9.40 2.40 7.15
N GLY A 637 -10.07 3.11 6.24
CA GLY A 637 -9.47 4.24 5.53
C GLY A 637 -9.38 5.49 6.39
N ASP A 638 -8.48 6.39 6.00
CA ASP A 638 -8.38 7.73 6.57
C ASP A 638 -8.86 8.78 5.57
N SER A 639 -9.36 9.92 6.06
CA SER A 639 -9.58 11.07 5.17
C SER A 639 -8.26 11.49 4.51
N LEU A 640 -8.29 11.66 3.19
CA LEU A 640 -7.19 12.17 2.39
C LEU A 640 -7.09 13.69 2.43
N VAL A 641 -8.09 14.39 3.00
CA VAL A 641 -8.10 15.86 3.08
C VAL A 641 -6.82 16.41 3.71
N PRO A 642 -6.32 15.87 4.85
CA PRO A 642 -5.07 16.34 5.44
C PRO A 642 -3.82 16.06 4.59
N LEU A 643 -3.86 15.12 3.64
CA LEU A 643 -2.70 14.82 2.78
C LEU A 643 -2.53 15.83 1.65
N ILE A 644 -3.61 16.47 1.22
CA ILE A 644 -3.61 17.46 0.11
C ILE A 644 -2.58 18.56 0.36
N ASP A 645 -2.54 19.00 1.60
CA ASP A 645 -1.77 20.16 1.99
C ASP A 645 -0.52 19.80 2.82
N ASP A 646 -0.31 18.52 3.12
CA ASP A 646 0.88 18.04 3.83
C ASP A 646 1.99 17.74 2.81
N PRO A 647 3.07 18.53 2.75
CA PRO A 647 4.15 18.29 1.80
C PRO A 647 4.92 17.00 2.08
N GLN A 648 4.80 16.44 3.29
CA GLN A 648 5.59 15.30 3.76
C GLN A 648 4.79 14.45 4.78
N PRO A 649 3.71 13.78 4.36
CA PRO A 649 2.93 12.97 5.27
C PRO A 649 3.76 11.81 5.88
N PRO A 650 3.38 11.30 7.06
CA PRO A 650 3.95 10.09 7.64
C PRO A 650 3.89 8.90 6.68
N PRO A 651 4.72 7.86 6.89
CA PRO A 651 4.66 6.66 6.07
C PRO A 651 3.26 6.05 6.07
N ARG A 652 2.75 5.74 4.88
CA ARG A 652 1.48 5.03 4.70
C ARG A 652 1.75 3.66 4.11
N LEU A 653 1.12 2.64 4.68
CA LEU A 653 1.04 1.31 4.08
C LEU A 653 -0.25 1.19 3.28
N VAL A 654 -0.12 0.98 1.98
CA VAL A 654 -1.24 0.61 1.10
C VAL A 654 -1.20 -0.89 0.89
N THR A 655 -2.33 -1.58 1.02
CA THR A 655 -2.39 -3.04 0.90
C THR A 655 -3.42 -3.49 -0.13
N ALA A 656 -3.08 -4.53 -0.90
CA ALA A 656 -3.98 -5.13 -1.88
C ALA A 656 -4.04 -6.66 -1.73
N TYR A 657 -5.15 -7.23 -2.18
CA TYR A 657 -5.57 -8.59 -1.90
C TYR A 657 -5.94 -9.32 -3.18
N LEU A 658 -5.41 -10.54 -3.34
CA LEU A 658 -5.83 -11.49 -4.35
C LEU A 658 -6.60 -12.65 -3.71
N GLY A 659 -7.55 -13.23 -4.45
CA GLY A 659 -8.43 -14.30 -3.97
C GLY A 659 -7.72 -15.60 -3.61
N ASP A 660 -6.50 -15.83 -4.10
CA ASP A 660 -5.67 -17.00 -3.78
C ASP A 660 -4.89 -16.86 -2.46
N GLY A 661 -5.03 -15.73 -1.76
CA GLY A 661 -4.30 -15.41 -0.55
C GLY A 661 -3.09 -14.50 -0.75
N ALA A 662 -2.68 -14.22 -1.99
CA ALA A 662 -1.59 -13.30 -2.26
C ALA A 662 -1.92 -11.87 -1.80
N ARG A 663 -0.86 -11.12 -1.45
CA ARG A 663 -0.93 -9.74 -0.95
C ARG A 663 0.10 -8.88 -1.66
N ALA A 664 -0.21 -7.59 -1.78
CA ALA A 664 0.78 -6.58 -2.09
C ALA A 664 0.77 -5.50 -1.01
N ALA A 665 1.93 -4.89 -0.77
CA ALA A 665 2.12 -3.76 0.12
C ALA A 665 2.95 -2.70 -0.58
N VAL A 666 2.46 -1.46 -0.62
CA VAL A 666 3.20 -0.29 -1.10
C VAL A 666 3.53 0.60 0.09
N LEU A 667 4.81 0.95 0.22
CA LEU A 667 5.33 1.81 1.28
C LEU A 667 6.43 2.71 0.74
N GLY A 668 6.17 4.02 0.72
CA GLY A 668 7.04 4.96 0.00
C GLY A 668 7.10 4.56 -1.48
N ASP A 669 8.30 4.41 -2.03
CA ASP A 669 8.51 4.00 -3.43
C ASP A 669 8.71 2.49 -3.58
N TYR A 670 8.54 1.71 -2.51
CA TYR A 670 8.77 0.27 -2.54
C TYR A 670 7.46 -0.50 -2.55
N LYS A 671 7.43 -1.59 -3.32
CA LYS A 671 6.30 -2.52 -3.37
C LYS A 671 6.75 -3.93 -3.14
N LEU A 672 6.13 -4.59 -2.15
CA LEU A 672 6.33 -5.99 -1.84
C LEU A 672 5.10 -6.79 -2.30
N ILE A 673 5.29 -7.79 -3.15
CA ILE A 673 4.27 -8.79 -3.47
C ILE A 673 4.62 -10.06 -2.71
N VAL A 674 3.63 -10.64 -2.01
CA VAL A 674 3.72 -11.93 -1.32
C VAL A 674 2.65 -12.86 -1.90
N GLY A 675 3.06 -13.84 -2.70
CA GLY A 675 2.18 -14.84 -3.28
C GLY A 675 1.95 -16.06 -2.39
N SER A 676 1.24 -17.05 -2.93
CA SER A 676 0.77 -18.26 -2.23
C SER A 676 1.79 -19.42 -2.17
N GLY A 677 3.03 -19.22 -2.63
CA GLY A 677 4.06 -20.27 -2.80
C GLY A 677 5.36 -20.06 -2.00
N ARG A 678 6.23 -21.09 -1.98
CA ARG A 678 7.43 -21.15 -1.11
C ARG A 678 8.52 -20.10 -1.41
N ASP A 679 8.50 -19.50 -2.60
CA ASP A 679 9.43 -18.45 -3.07
C ASP A 679 8.64 -17.30 -3.73
N ALA A 680 7.59 -16.83 -3.03
CA ALA A 680 6.60 -15.93 -3.60
C ALA A 680 6.74 -14.47 -3.13
N GLN A 681 7.89 -14.08 -2.58
CA GLN A 681 8.13 -12.67 -2.25
C GLN A 681 8.87 -11.99 -3.40
N ARG A 682 8.45 -10.79 -3.78
CA ARG A 682 9.15 -9.94 -4.74
C ARG A 682 9.11 -8.50 -4.27
N LEU A 683 10.24 -7.82 -4.31
CA LEU A 683 10.34 -6.41 -3.94
C LEU A 683 10.71 -5.58 -5.16
N TYR A 684 9.98 -4.49 -5.41
CA TYR A 684 10.26 -3.55 -6.47
C TYR A 684 10.50 -2.15 -5.91
N ASP A 685 11.44 -1.42 -6.50
CA ASP A 685 11.58 0.04 -6.34
C ASP A 685 10.82 0.71 -7.49
N LEU A 686 9.62 1.20 -7.21
CA LEU A 686 8.72 1.78 -8.21
C LEU A 686 9.22 3.12 -8.78
N ALA A 687 10.14 3.80 -8.09
CA ALA A 687 10.73 5.02 -8.61
C ALA A 687 11.81 4.72 -9.66
N ALA A 688 12.63 3.69 -9.41
CA ALA A 688 13.67 3.26 -10.35
C ALA A 688 13.17 2.29 -11.43
N ASP A 689 12.14 1.50 -11.13
CA ASP A 689 11.55 0.46 -11.97
C ASP A 689 10.02 0.51 -11.91
N PRO A 690 9.37 1.50 -12.55
CA PRO A 690 7.91 1.61 -12.57
C PRO A 690 7.19 0.43 -13.23
N GLY A 691 7.91 -0.39 -14.00
CA GLY A 691 7.38 -1.57 -14.69
C GLY A 691 7.61 -2.88 -13.93
N GLU A 692 8.14 -2.83 -12.70
CA GLU A 692 8.32 -4.01 -11.82
C GLU A 692 9.06 -5.18 -12.49
N THR A 693 10.06 -4.87 -13.31
CA THR A 693 10.84 -5.85 -14.08
C THR A 693 12.08 -6.37 -13.34
N ARG A 694 12.51 -5.68 -12.27
CA ARG A 694 13.68 -5.99 -11.47
C ARG A 694 13.28 -6.28 -10.03
N ASP A 695 13.24 -7.56 -9.69
CA ASP A 695 13.07 -8.02 -8.32
C ASP A 695 14.33 -7.71 -7.48
N LEU A 696 14.12 -7.14 -6.30
CA LEU A 696 15.13 -6.76 -5.31
C LEU A 696 15.05 -7.63 -4.04
N GLU A 697 14.23 -8.68 -4.00
CA GLU A 697 14.14 -9.58 -2.82
C GLU A 697 15.52 -10.13 -2.43
N ASP A 698 16.28 -10.61 -3.42
CA ASP A 698 17.62 -11.16 -3.24
C ASP A 698 18.69 -10.10 -2.94
N ASP A 699 18.48 -8.86 -3.40
CA ASP A 699 19.31 -7.71 -3.02
C ASP A 699 19.10 -7.36 -1.53
N GLY A 700 17.96 -7.76 -0.96
CA GLY A 700 17.58 -7.51 0.41
C GLY A 700 17.53 -6.03 0.76
N GLY A 701 17.81 -5.73 2.02
CA GLY A 701 18.00 -4.37 2.50
C GLY A 701 16.92 -3.86 3.44
N ILE A 702 17.07 -2.60 3.82
CA ILE A 702 16.21 -1.84 4.72
C ILE A 702 14.82 -1.71 4.12
N ALA A 703 14.71 -1.45 2.82
CA ALA A 703 13.42 -1.36 2.12
C ALA A 703 12.60 -2.66 2.24
N LEU A 704 13.22 -3.82 1.97
CA LEU A 704 12.59 -5.13 2.11
C LEU A 704 12.11 -5.35 3.54
N ARG A 705 13.01 -5.13 4.51
CA ARG A 705 12.73 -5.31 5.93
C ARG A 705 11.53 -4.47 6.35
N LEU A 706 11.57 -3.17 6.06
CA LEU A 706 10.56 -2.22 6.45
C LEU A 706 9.18 -2.62 5.90
N THR A 707 9.07 -2.83 4.59
CA THR A 707 7.80 -3.15 3.93
C THR A 707 7.25 -4.50 4.38
N ARG A 708 8.13 -5.51 4.52
CA ARG A 708 7.74 -6.84 5.01
C ARG A 708 7.26 -6.80 6.46
N THR A 709 7.97 -6.11 7.34
CA THR A 709 7.57 -5.97 8.75
C THR A 709 6.24 -5.22 8.86
N ALA A 710 6.03 -4.16 8.10
CA ALA A 710 4.77 -3.44 8.08
C ALA A 710 3.59 -4.34 7.66
N LEU A 711 3.76 -5.08 6.55
CA LEU A 711 2.73 -6.02 6.08
C LEU A 711 2.49 -7.18 7.05
N ALA A 712 3.53 -7.69 7.71
CA ALA A 712 3.42 -8.80 8.66
C ALA A 712 2.43 -8.51 9.80
N TRP A 713 2.40 -7.27 10.29
CA TRP A 713 1.49 -6.85 11.35
C TRP A 713 0.04 -6.81 10.89
N GLU A 714 -0.23 -6.20 9.74
CA GLU A 714 -1.60 -6.13 9.20
C GLU A 714 -2.13 -7.51 8.80
N MET A 715 -1.28 -8.37 8.23
CA MET A 715 -1.64 -9.76 7.90
C MET A 715 -2.05 -10.56 9.14
N ALA A 716 -1.35 -10.39 10.26
CA ALA A 716 -1.63 -11.13 11.48
C ALA A 716 -2.97 -10.77 12.14
N ALA A 717 -3.52 -9.59 11.86
CA ALA A 717 -4.83 -9.20 12.35
C ALA A 717 -5.98 -9.79 11.51
N GLU A 718 -5.69 -10.40 10.34
CA GLU A 718 -6.66 -11.06 9.45
C GLU A 718 -7.92 -10.24 9.14
N GLY A 719 -7.76 -8.94 8.85
CA GLY A 719 -8.88 -8.04 8.57
C GLY A 719 -9.54 -7.41 9.80
N ARG A 720 -9.08 -7.73 11.01
CA ARG A 720 -9.50 -7.09 12.27
C ARG A 720 -8.60 -5.90 12.66
N TRP A 721 -7.76 -5.45 11.74
CA TRP A 721 -6.91 -4.29 11.96
C TRP A 721 -7.77 -3.04 12.19
N LYS A 722 -7.33 -2.16 13.10
CA LYS A 722 -8.06 -0.92 13.45
C LYS A 722 -7.15 0.27 13.19
N ARG A 723 -7.12 0.80 11.96
CA ARG A 723 -6.24 1.92 11.61
C ARG A 723 -6.45 3.13 12.52
N SER A 724 -7.70 3.43 12.88
CA SER A 724 -8.07 4.50 13.81
C SER A 724 -7.48 4.39 15.22
N ARG A 725 -7.06 3.18 15.65
CA ARG A 725 -6.46 2.93 16.97
C ARG A 725 -4.97 2.61 16.89
N TRP A 726 -4.58 1.81 15.90
CA TRP A 726 -3.25 1.23 15.80
C TRP A 726 -2.35 1.90 14.76
N GLY A 727 -2.89 2.81 13.93
CA GLY A 727 -2.18 3.36 12.78
C GLY A 727 -2.09 2.34 11.64
N THR A 728 -1.11 2.49 10.76
CA THR A 728 -0.80 1.48 9.73
C THR A 728 0.35 0.61 10.19
N GLY A 729 0.58 -0.55 9.55
CA GLY A 729 1.77 -1.36 9.84
C GLY A 729 3.10 -0.59 9.65
N ALA A 730 3.11 0.49 8.87
CA ALA A 730 4.27 1.34 8.63
C ALA A 730 4.36 2.57 9.55
N ASP A 731 3.30 2.88 10.30
CA ASP A 731 3.24 4.00 11.25
C ASP A 731 2.35 3.62 12.45
N LEU A 732 2.85 2.67 13.24
CA LEU A 732 2.16 2.15 14.41
C LEU A 732 1.95 3.25 15.46
N GLN A 733 0.80 3.24 16.11
CA GLN A 733 0.52 4.05 17.29
C GLN A 733 0.88 3.28 18.57
N PRO A 734 1.22 3.95 19.69
CA PRO A 734 1.60 3.28 20.94
C PRO A 734 0.57 2.22 21.40
N ALA A 735 -0.72 2.51 21.20
CA ALA A 735 -1.83 1.62 21.51
C ALA A 735 -1.71 0.23 20.85
N PHE A 736 -1.11 0.11 19.66
CA PHE A 736 -0.91 -1.19 19.02
C PHE A 736 -0.07 -2.10 19.89
N ALA A 737 1.09 -1.61 20.32
CA ALA A 737 2.01 -2.40 21.11
C ALA A 737 1.46 -2.68 22.51
N LEU A 738 0.78 -1.70 23.13
CA LEU A 738 0.12 -1.87 24.43
C LEU A 738 -0.99 -2.94 24.39
N ASP A 739 -1.87 -2.91 23.39
CA ASP A 739 -2.96 -3.87 23.23
C ASP A 739 -2.48 -5.30 22.99
N HIS A 740 -1.26 -5.46 22.47
CA HIS A 740 -0.64 -6.75 22.18
C HIS A 740 0.43 -7.16 23.21
N GLY A 741 0.59 -6.39 24.29
CA GLY A 741 1.55 -6.68 25.38
C GLY A 741 3.01 -6.65 24.95
N MET A 742 3.37 -5.75 24.02
CA MET A 742 4.70 -5.66 23.39
C MET A 742 5.58 -4.52 23.90
#